data_AF-A0A522S1I8-F1
#
_entry.id   AF-A0A522S1I8-F1
#
_cell.length_a   1.000
_cell.length_b   1.000
_cell.length_c   1.000
_cell.angle_alpha   90.00
_cell.angle_beta   90.00
_cell.angle_gamma   90.00
#
_symmetry.space_group_name_H-M   'P 1'
#
loop_
_entity.id
_entity.type
_entity.pdbx_description
1 polymer ?
#
loop_
_entity_poly.entity_id
_entity_poly.type
_entity_poly.pdbx_seq_one_letter_code
_entity_poly.pdbx_strand_id
1 'polypeptide(L)'
;MHAIVIAALFAAGLLVTATSHAVTPSATQGFTLQQVLAYPFPQDLVAARHGDRIAWVINQNGVRNVWVAEAPKFAPRQVTRFTQDDGQEITQLTFSPDGQQLVFVRGGDHDANWPEKLPPDPASNPVEPRVTLWVVDLAAGTSRALTEGDAPALSSKGELAYIKGHQVWTAPLDAHDKVKPKRLFFDRGKDGDLHWSPDGSRLAFVSNRGDHAFIGVFTNDHTPLVYLSPSTGNDGDPRWSPDGTLIAFTRQPGNGGPPQPILTLTPQPWSIHVANARTGQGRVVWQSPDTLVGSYPQTAGGSNLHWADGGSRLVFLADLDGWPHLYSVGVNGGTPLLLTPGKFMVEDVVMAPDGRSVVYSANTGGTKNDGDRRHLFRVPVDRAQPTPMTSGTDIQTSPAAVGDAVAYIDAGAQRPPLVSVMQANGNDQRALQANLIPADFPTAQLVVPQAVTFKAADGTLIHGQLFRSHDAGAHQPGVIFVHGGPPRQMLLGWHYMDYYSNSYAVNQYLATHGFTVLSVNYRLGIGYGHAFHNPPHAGPAGASEYQDVVAGARFLQHVPGVDPARIGIWGGSYGGYLTGLALARNSDIFKAGVAMHGLYDWSRAIGWWFNENPNGRYEQGDYKQALKVAWESSPDASIATWKSPVLLIQGDDDRNVHFLQMEDIVPRLRKHHVPFEAIVIPNEIHGFLRHVSWLRADTATVDFLERKLESGRGQP
;
A
#
# COMPACT_ATOMS: atom_id res chain seq x y z
N MET A 1 -69.78 -4.22 -66.11
CA MET A 1 -70.81 -5.29 -66.09
C MET A 1 -70.22 -6.47 -66.84
N HIS A 2 -69.86 -7.63 -66.29
CA HIS A 2 -69.92 -8.27 -64.96
C HIS A 2 -68.64 -9.15 -64.88
N ALA A 3 -67.78 -9.03 -63.86
CA ALA A 3 -67.90 -9.64 -62.52
C ALA A 3 -67.92 -11.19 -62.56
N ILE A 4 -67.21 -11.99 -61.73
CA ILE A 4 -66.18 -11.83 -60.68
C ILE A 4 -65.83 -13.28 -60.24
N VAL A 5 -64.53 -13.57 -60.00
CA VAL A 5 -63.89 -14.38 -58.90
C VAL A 5 -64.38 -15.84 -58.68
N ILE A 6 -63.52 -16.86 -58.52
CA ILE A 6 -62.84 -17.26 -57.26
C ILE A 6 -61.63 -18.20 -57.53
N ALA A 7 -60.66 -18.06 -56.64
CA ALA A 7 -59.32 -18.63 -56.51
C ALA A 7 -59.17 -20.16 -56.43
N ALA A 8 -57.96 -20.64 -56.75
CA ALA A 8 -57.25 -21.69 -56.02
C ALA A 8 -55.72 -21.55 -56.22
N LEU A 9 -55.00 -21.48 -55.11
CA LEU A 9 -53.54 -21.53 -55.01
C LEU A 9 -53.08 -22.99 -54.86
N PHE A 10 -52.08 -23.43 -55.61
CA PHE A 10 -51.15 -24.48 -55.19
C PHE A 10 -49.77 -24.31 -55.86
N ALA A 11 -48.76 -24.78 -55.13
CA ALA A 11 -47.34 -24.43 -55.16
C ALA A 11 -46.55 -24.90 -56.39
N ALA A 12 -45.48 -24.16 -56.70
CA ALA A 12 -44.34 -24.65 -57.47
C ALA A 12 -43.05 -24.22 -56.75
N GLY A 13 -42.22 -25.20 -56.38
CA GLY A 13 -40.94 -25.01 -55.71
C GLY A 13 -39.85 -24.53 -56.66
N LEU A 14 -38.99 -23.62 -56.18
CA LEU A 14 -37.67 -23.36 -56.74
C LEU A 14 -36.62 -23.69 -55.68
N LEU A 15 -35.67 -24.55 -56.05
CA LEU A 15 -34.44 -24.76 -55.30
C LEU A 15 -33.58 -23.50 -55.37
N VAL A 16 -33.23 -22.95 -54.20
CA VAL A 16 -32.16 -21.97 -54.04
C VAL A 16 -31.00 -22.69 -53.35
N THR A 17 -29.86 -22.78 -54.03
CA THR A 17 -28.59 -23.26 -53.47
C THR A 17 -28.06 -22.22 -52.49
N ALA A 18 -28.15 -22.50 -51.20
CA ALA A 18 -27.53 -21.70 -50.15
C ALA A 18 -26.01 -21.91 -50.17
N THR A 19 -25.26 -20.88 -50.55
CA THR A 19 -23.82 -20.82 -50.29
C THR A 19 -23.62 -20.53 -48.79
N SER A 20 -23.21 -21.55 -48.05
CA SER A 20 -22.74 -21.42 -46.67
C SER A 20 -21.50 -20.53 -46.67
N HIS A 21 -21.67 -19.25 -46.35
CA HIS A 21 -20.57 -18.42 -45.89
C HIS A 21 -20.15 -19.00 -44.54
N ALA A 22 -19.01 -19.68 -44.53
CA ALA A 22 -18.33 -20.01 -43.29
C ALA A 22 -18.08 -18.69 -42.56
N VAL A 23 -18.85 -18.47 -41.48
CA VAL A 23 -18.51 -17.49 -40.47
C VAL A 23 -17.14 -17.93 -39.95
N THR A 24 -16.10 -17.23 -40.39
CA THR A 24 -14.81 -17.28 -39.72
C THR A 24 -15.08 -16.93 -38.26
N PRO A 25 -14.59 -17.72 -37.28
CA PRO A 25 -14.68 -17.29 -35.90
C PRO A 25 -13.97 -15.94 -35.83
N SER A 26 -14.72 -14.89 -35.51
CA SER A 26 -14.16 -13.62 -35.07
C SER A 26 -13.11 -13.95 -34.02
N ALA A 27 -11.94 -13.29 -34.10
CA ALA A 27 -10.94 -13.30 -33.04
C ALA A 27 -11.66 -13.20 -31.69
N THR A 28 -11.36 -14.13 -30.78
CA THR A 28 -11.89 -14.17 -29.42
C THR A 28 -11.89 -12.75 -28.85
N GLN A 29 -13.08 -12.16 -28.65
CA GLN A 29 -13.18 -10.87 -27.98
C GLN A 29 -12.52 -11.01 -26.60
N GLY A 30 -11.52 -10.16 -26.33
CA GLY A 30 -10.90 -10.06 -25.01
C GLY A 30 -11.92 -9.60 -23.94
N PHE A 31 -11.52 -9.62 -22.68
CA PHE A 31 -12.32 -9.09 -21.57
C PHE A 31 -12.27 -7.56 -21.50
N THR A 32 -13.24 -6.95 -20.83
CA THR A 32 -13.28 -5.48 -20.63
C THR A 32 -12.49 -5.05 -19.38
N LEU A 33 -12.08 -3.77 -19.33
CA LEU A 33 -11.49 -3.20 -18.10
C LEU A 33 -12.42 -3.36 -16.88
N GLN A 34 -13.72 -3.17 -17.08
CA GLN A 34 -14.71 -3.35 -16.01
C GLN A 34 -14.69 -4.77 -15.44
N GLN A 35 -14.52 -5.80 -16.28
CA GLN A 35 -14.44 -7.19 -15.82
C GLN A 35 -13.17 -7.48 -15.01
N VAL A 36 -12.01 -6.98 -15.44
CA VAL A 36 -10.74 -7.23 -14.72
C VAL A 36 -10.58 -6.36 -13.48
N LEU A 37 -11.24 -5.19 -13.41
CA LEU A 37 -11.26 -4.31 -12.24
C LEU A 37 -12.35 -4.67 -11.21
N ALA A 38 -13.23 -5.63 -11.52
CA ALA A 38 -14.29 -6.07 -10.61
C ALA A 38 -13.83 -7.08 -9.53
N TYR A 39 -12.52 -7.24 -9.33
CA TYR A 39 -11.96 -8.15 -8.33
C TYR A 39 -12.36 -7.73 -6.91
N PRO A 40 -12.59 -8.68 -5.99
CA PRO A 40 -12.66 -8.36 -4.57
C PRO A 40 -11.25 -8.05 -4.04
N PHE A 41 -11.14 -7.03 -3.20
CA PHE A 41 -9.89 -6.68 -2.53
C PHE A 41 -10.04 -6.79 -1.00
N PRO A 42 -9.39 -7.78 -0.35
CA PRO A 42 -9.32 -7.89 1.10
C PRO A 42 -8.29 -6.91 1.67
N GLN A 43 -8.68 -6.24 2.76
CA GLN A 43 -7.80 -5.37 3.51
C GLN A 43 -8.13 -5.41 5.01
N ASP A 44 -7.21 -4.90 5.82
CA ASP A 44 -7.36 -4.76 7.27
C ASP A 44 -7.78 -6.07 7.97
N LEU A 45 -7.09 -7.15 7.63
CA LEU A 45 -7.30 -8.47 8.22
C LEU A 45 -6.76 -8.48 9.66
N VAL A 46 -7.66 -8.70 10.62
CA VAL A 46 -7.35 -8.74 12.05
C VAL A 46 -7.87 -10.02 12.70
N ALA A 47 -7.20 -10.44 13.77
CA ALA A 47 -7.63 -11.54 14.63
C ALA A 47 -8.07 -11.02 16.00
N ALA A 48 -9.06 -11.68 16.60
CA ALA A 48 -9.43 -11.43 17.98
C ALA A 48 -8.30 -11.85 18.92
N ARG A 49 -7.93 -10.99 19.87
CA ARG A 49 -6.88 -11.27 20.85
C ARG A 49 -7.19 -12.50 21.72
N HIS A 50 -8.47 -12.68 22.04
CA HIS A 50 -9.00 -13.82 22.76
C HIS A 50 -10.13 -14.43 21.93
N GLY A 51 -10.06 -15.75 21.72
CA GLY A 51 -11.03 -16.49 20.93
C GLY A 51 -10.53 -16.85 19.52
N ASP A 52 -11.49 -17.22 18.69
CA ASP A 52 -11.27 -18.00 17.47
C ASP A 52 -11.72 -17.23 16.22
N ARG A 53 -11.74 -15.90 16.27
CA ARG A 53 -12.37 -15.05 15.25
C ARG A 53 -11.36 -14.20 14.49
N ILE A 54 -11.67 -13.99 13.22
CA ILE A 54 -11.00 -13.05 12.34
C ILE A 54 -12.03 -12.12 11.70
N ALA A 55 -11.60 -10.91 11.36
CA ALA A 55 -12.38 -9.93 10.61
C ALA A 55 -11.52 -9.26 9.56
N TRP A 56 -12.13 -8.82 8.46
CA TRP A 56 -11.47 -8.10 7.39
C TRP A 56 -12.50 -7.27 6.61
N VAL A 57 -12.00 -6.35 5.81
CA VAL A 57 -12.81 -5.57 4.87
C VAL A 57 -12.65 -6.15 3.48
N ILE A 58 -13.75 -6.22 2.73
CA ILE A 58 -13.73 -6.43 1.29
C ILE A 58 -14.16 -5.13 0.62
N ASN A 59 -13.30 -4.58 -0.25
CA ASN A 59 -13.67 -3.59 -1.25
C ASN A 59 -14.01 -4.31 -2.55
N GLN A 60 -15.21 -4.11 -3.09
CA GLN A 60 -15.61 -4.65 -4.38
C GLN A 60 -16.40 -3.61 -5.14
N ASN A 61 -15.89 -3.18 -6.30
CA ASN A 61 -16.45 -2.07 -7.08
C ASN A 61 -16.67 -0.79 -6.24
N GLY A 62 -15.77 -0.51 -5.29
CA GLY A 62 -15.85 0.65 -4.39
C GLY A 62 -16.77 0.46 -3.19
N VAL A 63 -17.57 -0.61 -3.17
CA VAL A 63 -18.46 -0.94 -2.05
C VAL A 63 -17.67 -1.73 -1.01
N ARG A 64 -17.51 -1.14 0.18
CA ARG A 64 -16.71 -1.69 1.27
C ARG A 64 -17.59 -2.29 2.35
N ASN A 65 -17.35 -3.54 2.72
CA ASN A 65 -18.06 -4.21 3.80
C ASN A 65 -17.14 -5.05 4.66
N VAL A 66 -17.49 -5.13 5.95
CA VAL A 66 -16.80 -5.95 6.94
C VAL A 66 -17.34 -7.38 6.88
N TRP A 67 -16.41 -8.32 6.94
CA TRP A 67 -16.64 -9.75 7.02
C TRP A 67 -15.97 -10.32 8.26
N VAL A 68 -16.55 -11.40 8.79
CA VAL A 68 -15.98 -12.15 9.91
C VAL A 68 -16.02 -13.64 9.64
N ALA A 69 -15.14 -14.40 10.29
CA ALA A 69 -15.16 -15.85 10.31
C ALA A 69 -14.68 -16.36 11.68
N GLU A 70 -15.12 -17.56 12.05
CA GLU A 70 -14.84 -18.17 13.36
C GLU A 70 -14.38 -19.62 13.21
N ALA A 71 -13.34 -20.01 13.96
CA ALA A 71 -12.82 -21.36 13.98
C ALA A 71 -13.85 -22.37 14.54
N PRO A 72 -13.68 -23.68 14.26
CA PRO A 72 -12.67 -24.26 13.38
C PRO A 72 -13.02 -24.15 11.89
N LYS A 73 -14.28 -23.83 11.55
CA LYS A 73 -14.76 -23.85 10.17
C LYS A 73 -14.27 -22.64 9.37
N PHE A 74 -14.14 -21.49 10.02
CA PHE A 74 -13.89 -20.19 9.40
C PHE A 74 -14.87 -19.88 8.26
N ALA A 75 -16.16 -20.18 8.46
CA ALA A 75 -17.18 -19.84 7.47
C ALA A 75 -17.36 -18.30 7.41
N PRO A 76 -17.06 -17.65 6.28
CA PRO A 76 -17.13 -16.19 6.18
C PRO A 76 -18.58 -15.71 6.19
N ARG A 77 -18.82 -14.61 6.91
CA ARG A 77 -20.12 -13.95 6.99
C ARG A 77 -19.96 -12.44 6.94
N GLN A 78 -20.70 -11.79 6.05
CA GLN A 78 -20.76 -10.34 5.95
C GLN A 78 -21.56 -9.77 7.14
N VAL A 79 -21.04 -8.74 7.80
CA VAL A 79 -21.66 -8.15 9.01
C VAL A 79 -22.05 -6.68 8.87
N THR A 80 -21.61 -6.01 7.82
CA THR A 80 -22.14 -4.69 7.39
C THR A 80 -22.87 -4.83 6.06
N ARG A 81 -23.70 -3.86 5.68
CA ARG A 81 -24.48 -3.89 4.42
C ARG A 81 -24.48 -2.54 3.71
N PHE A 82 -23.31 -1.89 3.63
CA PHE A 82 -23.15 -0.70 2.79
C PHE A 82 -23.28 -1.10 1.31
N THR A 83 -23.89 -0.23 0.51
CA THR A 83 -24.27 -0.53 -0.88
C THR A 83 -23.75 0.49 -1.89
N GLN A 84 -23.07 1.53 -1.44
CA GLN A 84 -22.65 2.66 -2.28
C GLN A 84 -21.14 2.71 -2.42
N ASP A 85 -20.67 3.06 -3.62
CA ASP A 85 -19.31 3.53 -3.90
C ASP A 85 -19.22 5.02 -3.54
N ASP A 86 -19.26 5.31 -2.24
CA ASP A 86 -19.24 6.67 -1.69
C ASP A 86 -17.83 7.15 -1.30
N GLY A 87 -16.82 6.32 -1.59
CA GLY A 87 -15.42 6.60 -1.30
C GLY A 87 -15.12 6.75 0.20
N GLN A 88 -15.95 6.19 1.07
CA GLN A 88 -15.71 6.19 2.51
C GLN A 88 -15.01 4.89 2.89
N GLU A 89 -13.74 4.99 3.28
CA GLU A 89 -12.95 3.83 3.69
C GLU A 89 -13.53 3.13 4.91
N ILE A 90 -13.16 1.86 5.11
CA ILE A 90 -13.36 1.13 6.35
C ILE A 90 -11.99 0.60 6.77
N THR A 91 -11.55 1.00 7.96
CA THR A 91 -10.21 0.73 8.49
C THR A 91 -10.23 0.51 10.00
N GLN A 92 -9.08 0.12 10.55
CA GLN A 92 -8.78 -0.04 11.97
C GLN A 92 -9.75 -0.96 12.71
N LEU A 93 -10.06 -2.10 12.10
CA LEU A 93 -10.91 -3.14 12.70
C LEU A 93 -10.33 -3.59 14.05
N THR A 94 -11.12 -3.50 15.11
CA THR A 94 -10.71 -3.83 16.48
C THR A 94 -11.79 -4.63 17.19
N PHE A 95 -11.49 -5.88 17.56
CA PHE A 95 -12.42 -6.72 18.31
C PHE A 95 -12.58 -6.24 19.77
N SER A 96 -13.78 -6.44 20.32
CA SER A 96 -13.97 -6.43 21.77
C SER A 96 -13.24 -7.61 22.42
N PRO A 97 -12.87 -7.51 23.71
CA PRO A 97 -12.11 -8.56 24.40
C PRO A 97 -12.78 -9.94 24.41
N ASP A 98 -14.11 -9.98 24.39
CA ASP A 98 -14.92 -11.20 24.36
C ASP A 98 -15.18 -11.72 22.93
N GLY A 99 -14.70 -11.01 21.91
CA GLY A 99 -14.90 -11.34 20.50
C GLY A 99 -16.36 -11.27 20.01
N GLN A 100 -17.26 -10.66 20.79
CA GLN A 100 -18.68 -10.54 20.44
C GLN A 100 -19.02 -9.27 19.66
N GLN A 101 -18.21 -8.23 19.79
CA GLN A 101 -18.36 -6.97 19.09
C GLN A 101 -17.10 -6.64 18.29
N LEU A 102 -17.27 -5.83 17.26
CA LEU A 102 -16.19 -5.31 16.44
C LEU A 102 -16.38 -3.80 16.26
N VAL A 103 -15.33 -3.02 16.52
CA VAL A 103 -15.28 -1.59 16.23
C VAL A 103 -14.48 -1.38 14.95
N PHE A 104 -14.88 -0.43 14.12
CA PHE A 104 -14.12 0.00 12.94
C PHE A 104 -14.28 1.49 12.70
N VAL A 105 -13.35 2.10 11.97
CA VAL A 105 -13.42 3.48 11.49
C VAL A 105 -14.03 3.50 10.10
N ARG A 106 -14.91 4.47 9.84
CA ARG A 106 -15.45 4.73 8.50
C ARG A 106 -15.19 6.18 8.09
N GLY A 107 -14.64 6.36 6.89
CA GLY A 107 -14.22 7.65 6.33
C GLY A 107 -12.85 8.12 6.83
N GLY A 108 -12.31 9.19 6.21
CA GLY A 108 -10.95 9.71 6.44
C GLY A 108 -10.03 9.45 5.25
N ASP A 109 -8.80 9.98 5.31
CA ASP A 109 -7.70 9.66 4.40
C ASP A 109 -6.52 9.12 5.23
N HIS A 110 -6.53 7.80 5.49
CA HIS A 110 -5.51 7.15 6.31
C HIS A 110 -4.15 6.98 5.61
N ASP A 111 -4.04 7.44 4.34
CA ASP A 111 -2.83 7.41 3.51
C ASP A 111 -2.23 8.83 3.28
N ALA A 112 -2.78 9.89 3.90
CA ALA A 112 -2.33 11.26 3.71
C ALA A 112 -0.91 11.53 4.26
N ASN A 113 -0.11 12.31 3.52
CA ASN A 113 1.23 12.72 3.96
C ASN A 113 1.24 13.94 4.89
N TRP A 114 0.14 14.69 4.95
CA TRP A 114 0.03 15.90 5.77
C TRP A 114 -1.36 16.03 6.40
N PRO A 115 -1.49 16.86 7.45
CA PRO A 115 -2.71 16.90 8.25
C PRO A 115 -3.95 17.20 7.43
N GLU A 116 -4.98 16.39 7.65
CA GLU A 116 -6.31 16.63 7.11
C GLU A 116 -6.98 17.81 7.81
N LYS A 117 -7.47 18.78 7.03
CA LYS A 117 -8.35 19.83 7.56
C LYS A 117 -9.81 19.36 7.59
N LEU A 118 -10.21 18.59 6.58
CA LEU A 118 -11.55 18.06 6.38
C LEU A 118 -11.46 16.63 5.85
N PRO A 119 -12.39 15.74 6.20
CA PRO A 119 -12.47 14.40 5.60
C PRO A 119 -12.69 14.49 4.08
N PRO A 120 -12.18 13.53 3.29
CA PRO A 120 -12.37 13.53 1.83
C PRO A 120 -13.84 13.29 1.45
N ASP A 121 -14.28 13.96 0.38
CA ASP A 121 -15.64 13.86 -0.18
C ASP A 121 -15.66 13.51 -1.69
N PRO A 122 -15.09 12.37 -2.09
CA PRO A 122 -14.98 11.98 -3.50
C PRO A 122 -16.36 11.74 -4.16
N ALA A 123 -17.42 11.58 -3.36
CA ALA A 123 -18.79 11.46 -3.83
C ALA A 123 -19.50 12.82 -4.00
N SER A 124 -18.86 13.93 -3.64
CA SER A 124 -19.42 15.29 -3.69
C SER A 124 -20.77 15.39 -2.97
N ASN A 125 -20.82 14.82 -1.76
CA ASN A 125 -22.00 14.81 -0.93
C ASN A 125 -22.35 16.24 -0.46
N PRO A 126 -23.64 16.63 -0.47
CA PRO A 126 -24.06 17.92 0.07
C PRO A 126 -23.94 17.98 1.61
N VAL A 127 -23.67 16.84 2.26
CA VAL A 127 -23.45 16.72 3.70
C VAL A 127 -21.99 16.38 3.92
N GLU A 128 -21.31 17.17 4.73
CA GLU A 128 -19.91 16.97 5.08
C GLU A 128 -19.67 15.54 5.62
N PRO A 129 -18.77 14.76 4.97
CA PRO A 129 -18.38 13.45 5.46
C PRO A 129 -17.71 13.53 6.83
N ARG A 130 -17.73 12.41 7.56
CA ARG A 130 -17.18 12.35 8.93
C ARG A 130 -16.39 11.08 9.14
N VAL A 131 -15.25 11.20 9.80
CA VAL A 131 -14.52 10.06 10.36
C VAL A 131 -15.26 9.56 11.60
N THR A 132 -15.84 8.37 11.48
CA THR A 132 -16.79 7.85 12.46
C THR A 132 -16.41 6.45 12.91
N LEU A 133 -16.38 6.22 14.22
CA LEU A 133 -16.35 4.89 14.80
C LEU A 133 -17.72 4.23 14.67
N TRP A 134 -17.72 3.00 14.20
CA TRP A 134 -18.88 2.11 14.13
C TRP A 134 -18.67 0.92 15.02
N VAL A 135 -19.76 0.37 15.53
CA VAL A 135 -19.76 -0.90 16.28
C VAL A 135 -20.67 -1.90 15.58
N VAL A 136 -20.21 -3.14 15.51
CA VAL A 136 -20.95 -4.31 15.04
C VAL A 136 -21.21 -5.24 16.20
N ASP A 137 -22.46 -5.62 16.41
CA ASP A 137 -22.81 -6.77 17.23
C ASP A 137 -22.77 -8.02 16.35
N LEU A 138 -21.81 -8.91 16.61
CA LEU A 138 -21.58 -10.06 15.74
C LEU A 138 -22.65 -11.14 15.90
N ALA A 139 -23.27 -11.24 17.07
CA ALA A 139 -24.35 -12.20 17.32
C ALA A 139 -25.66 -11.74 16.67
N ALA A 140 -26.02 -10.47 16.84
CA ALA A 140 -27.21 -9.87 16.23
C ALA A 140 -27.04 -9.61 14.73
N GLY A 141 -25.80 -9.47 14.24
CA GLY A 141 -25.51 -9.12 12.86
C GLY A 141 -25.95 -7.70 12.50
N THR A 142 -25.95 -6.80 13.49
CA THR A 142 -26.34 -5.39 13.34
C THR A 142 -25.11 -4.50 13.50
N SER A 143 -25.09 -3.38 12.79
CA SER A 143 -24.05 -2.36 12.91
C SER A 143 -24.67 -0.98 13.07
N ARG A 144 -23.96 -0.08 13.74
CA ARG A 144 -24.39 1.31 13.96
C ARG A 144 -23.20 2.23 14.11
N ALA A 145 -23.38 3.50 13.73
CA ALA A 145 -22.46 4.55 14.11
C ALA A 145 -22.44 4.68 15.64
N LEU A 146 -21.25 4.88 16.21
CA LEU A 146 -21.03 5.06 17.64
C LEU A 146 -20.73 6.52 17.94
N THR A 147 -19.66 7.07 17.36
CA THR A 147 -19.22 8.45 17.59
C THR A 147 -18.19 8.88 16.54
N GLU A 148 -18.02 10.17 16.33
CA GLU A 148 -16.91 10.70 15.53
C GLU A 148 -15.58 10.48 16.24
N GLY A 149 -14.58 10.00 15.51
CA GLY A 149 -13.28 9.67 16.04
C GLY A 149 -12.56 8.62 15.21
N ASP A 150 -11.30 8.39 15.56
CA ASP A 150 -10.34 7.55 14.85
C ASP A 150 -9.47 6.78 15.87
N ALA A 151 -8.60 5.90 15.42
CA ALA A 151 -7.62 5.14 16.23
C ALA A 151 -8.25 4.50 17.49
N PRO A 152 -9.26 3.61 17.35
CA PRO A 152 -9.90 2.95 18.48
C PRO A 152 -8.93 1.96 19.14
N ALA A 153 -8.96 1.91 20.47
CA ALA A 153 -8.25 0.93 21.29
C ALA A 153 -9.18 0.42 22.39
N LEU A 154 -9.36 -0.89 22.47
CA LEU A 154 -10.24 -1.55 23.45
C LEU A 154 -9.45 -2.20 24.58
N SER A 155 -9.81 -1.86 25.82
CA SER A 155 -9.24 -2.46 27.02
C SER A 155 -9.78 -3.87 27.21
N SER A 156 -9.08 -4.74 27.97
CA SER A 156 -9.58 -6.09 28.31
C SER A 156 -10.87 -6.09 29.15
N LYS A 157 -11.31 -4.92 29.63
CA LYS A 157 -12.59 -4.71 30.32
C LYS A 157 -13.70 -4.16 29.42
N GLY A 158 -13.42 -3.98 28.13
CA GLY A 158 -14.36 -3.42 27.16
C GLY A 158 -14.43 -1.88 27.16
N GLU A 159 -13.45 -1.20 27.77
CA GLU A 159 -13.38 0.27 27.72
C GLU A 159 -12.77 0.72 26.39
N LEU A 160 -13.49 1.56 25.65
CA LEU A 160 -13.01 2.18 24.41
C LEU A 160 -12.24 3.46 24.71
N ALA A 161 -11.02 3.55 24.21
CA ALA A 161 -10.29 4.79 24.01
C ALA A 161 -10.18 5.06 22.51
N TYR A 162 -10.21 6.31 22.09
CA TYR A 162 -10.08 6.70 20.69
C TYR A 162 -9.59 8.14 20.55
N ILE A 163 -9.15 8.53 19.36
CA ILE A 163 -8.66 9.87 19.08
C ILE A 163 -9.75 10.72 18.43
N LYS A 164 -9.97 11.92 18.98
CA LYS A 164 -10.76 12.98 18.35
C LYS A 164 -10.12 14.33 18.62
N GLY A 165 -9.78 15.06 17.55
CA GLY A 165 -9.10 16.34 17.64
C GLY A 165 -7.73 16.23 18.32
N HIS A 166 -6.97 15.17 18.04
CA HIS A 166 -5.67 14.86 18.62
C HIS A 166 -5.64 14.69 20.15
N GLN A 167 -6.78 14.32 20.74
CA GLN A 167 -6.93 14.05 22.16
C GLN A 167 -7.58 12.70 22.36
N VAL A 168 -7.37 12.09 23.52
CA VAL A 168 -7.99 10.80 23.87
C VAL A 168 -9.40 10.99 24.42
N TRP A 169 -10.36 10.29 23.82
CA TRP A 169 -11.77 10.25 24.20
C TRP A 169 -12.21 8.83 24.55
N THR A 170 -13.34 8.72 25.23
CA THR A 170 -13.97 7.44 25.57
C THR A 170 -15.50 7.51 25.38
N ALA A 171 -16.08 6.37 25.01
CA ALA A 171 -17.52 6.16 24.91
C ALA A 171 -17.85 4.68 25.21
N PRO A 172 -18.95 4.36 25.92
CA PRO A 172 -19.40 2.98 26.05
C PRO A 172 -19.76 2.36 24.69
N LEU A 173 -19.47 1.07 24.50
CA LEU A 173 -19.80 0.36 23.26
C LEU A 173 -21.29 0.18 23.02
N ASP A 174 -22.11 0.26 24.08
CA ASP A 174 -23.57 0.28 24.05
C ASP A 174 -24.14 1.71 24.04
N ALA A 175 -23.29 2.74 23.94
CA ALA A 175 -23.75 4.12 23.96
C ALA A 175 -24.76 4.39 22.84
N HIS A 176 -25.97 4.75 23.24
CA HIS A 176 -27.01 5.33 22.41
C HIS A 176 -27.09 6.85 22.67
N ASP A 177 -27.96 7.58 21.97
CA ASP A 177 -28.13 9.06 22.01
C ASP A 177 -28.14 9.72 23.41
N LYS A 178 -28.29 8.94 24.49
CA LYS A 178 -28.32 9.39 25.89
C LYS A 178 -26.95 9.40 26.60
N VAL A 179 -25.93 8.68 26.11
CA VAL A 179 -24.58 8.68 26.72
C VAL A 179 -23.63 9.44 25.82
N LYS A 180 -23.12 10.57 26.32
CA LYS A 180 -22.24 11.44 25.55
C LYS A 180 -20.79 10.98 25.66
N PRO A 181 -20.06 10.91 24.53
CA PRO A 181 -18.60 10.76 24.58
C PRO A 181 -17.98 11.85 25.44
N LYS A 182 -16.91 11.49 26.17
CA LYS A 182 -16.14 12.45 26.97
C LYS A 182 -14.66 12.34 26.66
N ARG A 183 -13.94 13.45 26.78
CA ARG A 183 -12.48 13.43 26.79
C ARG A 183 -12.03 12.60 27.98
N LEU A 184 -11.18 11.60 27.74
CA LEU A 184 -10.73 10.64 28.76
C LEU A 184 -9.79 11.33 29.75
N PHE A 185 -8.83 12.11 29.25
CA PHE A 185 -7.95 12.98 30.04
C PHE A 185 -7.49 14.17 29.19
N PHE A 186 -6.90 15.18 29.85
CA PHE A 186 -6.21 16.26 29.16
C PHE A 186 -4.72 15.95 29.07
N ASP A 187 -4.18 15.99 27.84
CA ASP A 187 -2.74 16.11 27.59
C ASP A 187 -2.50 17.32 26.68
N ARG A 188 -1.33 17.96 26.84
CA ARG A 188 -0.95 19.14 26.05
C ARG A 188 -0.67 18.82 24.56
N GLY A 189 -0.50 17.56 24.20
CA GLY A 189 0.14 17.11 22.97
C GLY A 189 -0.87 16.58 21.98
N LYS A 190 -0.37 16.14 20.84
CA LYS A 190 -1.17 15.36 19.89
C LYS A 190 -1.03 13.90 20.26
N ASP A 191 -2.10 13.33 20.81
CA ASP A 191 -2.10 11.96 21.30
C ASP A 191 -2.34 10.95 20.17
N GLY A 192 -1.69 9.78 20.25
CA GLY A 192 -1.83 8.67 19.31
C GLY A 192 -1.23 7.37 19.84
N ASP A 193 -1.25 6.32 19.00
CA ASP A 193 -0.69 4.98 19.30
C ASP A 193 -1.11 4.47 20.69
N LEU A 194 -2.41 4.25 20.84
CA LEU A 194 -3.07 3.94 22.12
C LEU A 194 -2.95 2.45 22.46
N HIS A 195 -2.40 2.12 23.62
CA HIS A 195 -2.23 0.73 24.09
C HIS A 195 -2.71 0.54 25.52
N TRP A 196 -3.77 -0.24 25.71
CA TRP A 196 -4.23 -0.64 27.04
C TRP A 196 -3.28 -1.67 27.67
N SER A 197 -3.08 -1.55 28.98
CA SER A 197 -2.38 -2.56 29.77
C SER A 197 -3.11 -3.91 29.68
N PRO A 198 -2.42 -5.05 29.90
CA PRO A 198 -3.06 -6.38 29.80
C PRO A 198 -4.30 -6.54 30.69
N ASP A 199 -4.30 -5.92 31.87
CA ASP A 199 -5.43 -5.90 32.82
C ASP A 199 -6.47 -4.80 32.53
N GLY A 200 -6.29 -4.01 31.46
CA GLY A 200 -7.18 -2.94 31.04
C GLY A 200 -7.34 -1.83 32.08
N SER A 201 -6.38 -1.63 32.99
CA SER A 201 -6.47 -0.60 34.04
C SER A 201 -5.72 0.69 33.71
N ARG A 202 -4.83 0.67 32.71
CA ARG A 202 -3.99 1.80 32.32
C ARG A 202 -3.89 1.89 30.82
N LEU A 203 -3.75 3.11 30.31
CA LEU A 203 -3.58 3.39 28.89
C LEU A 203 -2.22 4.03 28.64
N ALA A 204 -1.38 3.39 27.84
CA ALA A 204 -0.18 4.00 27.29
C ALA A 204 -0.52 4.71 25.98
N PHE A 205 0.16 5.82 25.69
CA PHE A 205 -0.04 6.60 24.48
C PHE A 205 1.23 7.37 24.11
N VAL A 206 1.38 7.70 22.84
CA VAL A 206 2.38 8.66 22.36
C VAL A 206 1.80 10.06 22.48
N SER A 207 2.51 10.96 23.15
CA SER A 207 2.21 12.39 23.24
C SER A 207 3.20 13.16 22.36
N ASN A 208 2.79 13.50 21.14
CA ASN A 208 3.61 14.26 20.21
C ASN A 208 3.56 15.76 20.56
N ARG A 209 4.72 16.37 20.81
CA ARG A 209 4.88 17.80 21.18
C ARG A 209 5.31 18.68 20.00
N GLY A 210 5.45 18.10 18.81
CA GLY A 210 5.82 18.75 17.55
C GLY A 210 7.29 18.53 17.19
N ASP A 211 8.20 18.83 18.11
CA ASP A 211 9.66 18.70 17.96
C ASP A 211 10.25 17.48 18.71
N HIS A 212 9.49 16.91 19.63
CA HIS A 212 9.79 15.69 20.38
C HIS A 212 8.49 14.94 20.70
N ALA A 213 8.60 13.72 21.21
CA ALA A 213 7.45 12.93 21.64
C ALA A 213 7.77 12.15 22.91
N PHE A 214 6.76 11.96 23.77
CA PHE A 214 6.87 11.19 25.01
C PHE A 214 5.92 10.00 25.01
N ILE A 215 6.28 8.95 25.75
CA ILE A 215 5.30 7.94 26.16
C ILE A 215 4.64 8.38 27.47
N GLY A 216 3.32 8.56 27.43
CA GLY A 216 2.49 8.83 28.60
C GLY A 216 1.73 7.59 29.06
N VAL A 217 1.43 7.51 30.36
CA VAL A 217 0.56 6.49 30.95
C VAL A 217 -0.55 7.18 31.75
N PHE A 218 -1.79 6.94 31.32
CA PHE A 218 -3.00 7.31 32.05
C PHE A 218 -3.49 6.14 32.92
N THR A 219 -3.98 6.47 34.12
CA THR A 219 -4.56 5.49 35.06
C THR A 219 -6.00 5.86 35.42
N ASN A 220 -6.25 7.09 35.88
CA ASN A 220 -7.58 7.61 36.22
C ASN A 220 -7.56 9.14 36.38
N ASP A 221 -8.73 9.75 36.47
CA ASP A 221 -8.95 11.21 36.56
C ASP A 221 -8.36 11.87 37.83
N HIS A 222 -7.93 11.08 38.81
CA HIS A 222 -7.36 11.56 40.07
C HIS A 222 -5.83 11.37 40.16
N THR A 223 -5.24 10.69 39.19
CA THR A 223 -3.80 10.38 39.16
C THR A 223 -3.16 11.18 38.04
N PRO A 224 -2.11 11.98 38.32
CA PRO A 224 -1.35 12.64 37.27
C PRO A 224 -0.83 11.64 36.24
N LEU A 225 -0.73 12.09 34.98
CA LEU A 225 -0.08 11.31 33.93
C LEU A 225 1.37 11.00 34.32
N VAL A 226 1.81 9.77 34.06
CA VAL A 226 3.20 9.36 34.22
C VAL A 226 3.86 9.36 32.85
N TYR A 227 4.85 10.23 32.64
CA TYR A 227 5.67 10.17 31.43
C TYR A 227 6.89 9.28 31.67
N LEU A 228 7.17 8.40 30.71
CA LEU A 228 8.18 7.36 30.85
C LEU A 228 9.53 7.87 30.36
N SER A 229 10.50 8.01 31.27
CA SER A 229 11.88 8.40 30.95
C SER A 229 11.98 9.59 29.97
N PRO A 230 11.25 10.70 30.19
CA PRO A 230 11.15 11.78 29.20
C PRO A 230 12.52 12.33 28.82
N SER A 231 12.72 12.63 27.55
CA SER A 231 13.99 13.13 27.00
C SER A 231 13.77 14.11 25.85
N THR A 232 14.85 14.56 25.20
CA THR A 232 14.77 15.39 24.00
C THR A 232 14.53 14.59 22.71
N GLY A 233 14.38 13.27 22.80
CA GLY A 233 14.15 12.38 21.65
C GLY A 233 12.67 12.29 21.23
N ASN A 234 12.45 11.57 20.14
CA ASN A 234 11.12 11.21 19.66
C ASN A 234 10.82 9.78 20.09
N ASP A 235 9.96 9.63 21.10
CA ASP A 235 9.49 8.34 21.58
C ASP A 235 8.28 7.82 20.79
N GLY A 236 8.24 6.52 20.51
CA GLY A 236 7.14 5.86 19.79
C GLY A 236 7.03 4.37 20.10
N ASP A 237 6.05 3.70 19.47
CA ASP A 237 5.85 2.25 19.54
C ASP A 237 5.77 1.69 20.98
N PRO A 238 4.91 2.23 21.87
CA PRO A 238 4.82 1.75 23.25
C PRO A 238 4.13 0.38 23.31
N ARG A 239 4.75 -0.55 24.03
CA ARG A 239 4.29 -1.94 24.18
C ARG A 239 4.35 -2.36 25.64
N TRP A 240 3.23 -2.80 26.19
CA TRP A 240 3.16 -3.32 27.56
C TRP A 240 3.83 -4.68 27.70
N SER A 241 4.58 -4.88 28.78
CA SER A 241 5.01 -6.22 29.18
C SER A 241 3.80 -7.11 29.50
N PRO A 242 3.92 -8.44 29.38
CA PRO A 242 2.79 -9.36 29.65
C PRO A 242 2.19 -9.23 31.05
N ASP A 243 3.00 -8.88 32.05
CA ASP A 243 2.57 -8.64 33.44
C ASP A 243 2.03 -7.21 33.68
N GLY A 244 2.10 -6.34 32.66
CA GLY A 244 1.69 -4.95 32.71
C GLY A 244 2.56 -4.05 33.59
N THR A 245 3.71 -4.49 34.09
CA THR A 245 4.52 -3.66 35.01
C THR A 245 5.45 -2.70 34.27
N LEU A 246 5.87 -3.07 33.06
CA LEU A 246 6.82 -2.35 32.23
C LEU A 246 6.21 -1.98 30.88
N ILE A 247 6.79 -0.98 30.23
CA ILE A 247 6.54 -0.62 28.84
C ILE A 247 7.88 -0.57 28.11
N ALA A 248 7.96 -1.26 26.98
CA ALA A 248 9.03 -1.11 26.01
C ALA A 248 8.62 -0.07 24.97
N PHE A 249 9.54 0.73 24.49
CA PHE A 249 9.28 1.75 23.47
C PHE A 249 10.56 2.08 22.69
N THR A 250 10.40 2.66 21.50
CA THR A 250 11.52 3.12 20.69
C THR A 250 11.79 4.60 20.91
N ARG A 251 13.04 5.00 20.75
CA ARG A 251 13.47 6.39 20.80
C ARG A 251 14.40 6.70 19.65
N GLN A 252 13.98 7.64 18.81
CA GLN A 252 14.84 8.30 17.83
C GLN A 252 15.42 9.59 18.44
N PRO A 253 16.62 10.03 18.04
CA PRO A 253 17.20 11.28 18.51
C PRO A 253 16.32 12.48 18.13
N GLY A 254 16.45 13.56 18.89
CA GLY A 254 15.85 14.83 18.51
C GLY A 254 16.63 15.49 17.36
N ASN A 255 16.00 16.44 16.67
CA ASN A 255 16.54 17.11 15.47
C ASN A 255 17.61 18.19 15.78
N GLY A 256 18.39 18.00 16.85
CA GLY A 256 19.45 18.92 17.28
C GLY A 256 20.78 18.74 16.53
N GLY A 257 21.71 19.68 16.72
CA GLY A 257 23.06 19.62 16.12
C GLY A 257 23.27 20.60 14.94
N PRO A 258 24.36 20.46 14.17
CA PRO A 258 24.55 21.22 12.94
C PRO A 258 23.46 20.85 11.92
N PRO A 259 23.09 21.77 11.00
CA PRO A 259 22.17 21.44 9.92
C PRO A 259 22.67 20.24 9.12
N GLN A 260 21.77 19.30 8.84
CA GLN A 260 22.08 18.13 8.03
C GLN A 260 22.00 18.48 6.54
N PRO A 261 22.82 17.87 5.67
CA PRO A 261 22.73 18.11 4.23
C PRO A 261 21.37 17.63 3.69
N ILE A 262 20.71 18.46 2.89
CA ILE A 262 19.32 18.21 2.44
C ILE A 262 19.20 16.99 1.53
N LEU A 263 20.20 16.75 0.67
CA LEU A 263 20.16 15.72 -0.37
C LEU A 263 21.03 14.50 -0.05
N THR A 264 21.67 14.47 1.12
CA THR A 264 22.54 13.35 1.52
C THR A 264 21.87 12.55 2.61
N LEU A 265 21.80 11.24 2.46
CA LEU A 265 21.33 10.36 3.52
C LEU A 265 22.29 10.45 4.72
N THR A 266 21.72 10.62 5.90
CA THR A 266 22.45 10.68 7.16
C THR A 266 21.97 9.55 8.07
N PRO A 267 22.86 8.91 8.85
CA PRO A 267 22.45 7.94 9.85
C PRO A 267 21.37 8.50 10.79
N GLN A 268 20.34 7.71 11.06
CA GLN A 268 19.27 8.01 12.02
C GLN A 268 19.23 6.92 13.10
N PRO A 269 20.27 6.80 13.93
CA PRO A 269 20.33 5.74 14.94
C PRO A 269 19.19 5.86 15.93
N TRP A 270 18.79 4.75 16.56
CA TRP A 270 17.64 4.69 17.46
C TRP A 270 17.89 3.69 18.58
N SER A 271 17.04 3.72 19.60
CA SER A 271 17.19 2.85 20.78
C SER A 271 15.87 2.24 21.21
N ILE A 272 15.98 1.10 21.89
CA ILE A 272 14.89 0.45 22.60
C ILE A 272 15.06 0.73 24.08
N HIS A 273 14.01 1.22 24.71
CA HIS A 273 13.94 1.54 26.14
C HIS A 273 12.91 0.65 26.81
N VAL A 274 13.11 0.43 28.11
CA VAL A 274 12.11 -0.18 28.99
C VAL A 274 11.94 0.69 30.22
N ALA A 275 10.70 1.02 30.55
CA ALA A 275 10.36 1.84 31.71
C ALA A 275 9.28 1.22 32.58
N ASN A 276 9.35 1.47 33.88
CA ASN A 276 8.31 1.11 34.82
C ASN A 276 7.11 2.03 34.65
N ALA A 277 5.96 1.42 34.34
CA ALA A 277 4.76 2.16 33.98
C ALA A 277 4.08 2.89 35.16
N ARG A 278 4.55 2.72 36.41
CA ARG A 278 4.07 3.45 37.58
C ARG A 278 4.99 4.59 37.99
N THR A 279 6.29 4.37 37.96
CA THR A 279 7.28 5.36 38.44
C THR A 279 7.84 6.23 37.33
N GLY A 280 7.70 5.82 36.06
CA GLY A 280 8.29 6.48 34.91
C GLY A 280 9.80 6.26 34.76
N GLN A 281 10.45 5.55 35.69
CA GLN A 281 11.88 5.25 35.60
C GLN A 281 12.14 4.25 34.49
N GLY A 282 13.06 4.57 33.57
CA GLY A 282 13.42 3.69 32.47
C GLY A 282 14.92 3.59 32.23
N ARG A 283 15.29 2.64 31.37
CA ARG A 283 16.67 2.38 30.93
C ARG A 283 16.69 1.97 29.47
N VAL A 284 17.83 2.23 28.82
CA VAL A 284 18.14 1.70 27.49
C VAL A 284 18.34 0.19 27.60
N VAL A 285 17.73 -0.57 26.70
CA VAL A 285 17.96 -2.01 26.50
C VAL A 285 18.98 -2.23 25.39
N TRP A 286 18.82 -1.49 24.29
CA TRP A 286 19.63 -1.61 23.10
C TRP A 286 19.69 -0.27 22.34
N GLN A 287 20.80 -0.04 21.65
CA GLN A 287 21.06 1.14 20.83
C GLN A 287 21.63 0.66 19.49
N SER A 288 21.07 1.16 18.40
CA SER A 288 21.56 0.83 17.06
C SER A 288 22.90 1.52 16.78
N PRO A 289 23.75 0.93 15.91
CA PRO A 289 24.98 1.58 15.45
C PRO A 289 24.68 2.89 14.70
N ASP A 290 25.55 3.89 14.87
CA ASP A 290 25.46 5.17 14.14
C ASP A 290 25.98 5.03 12.70
N THR A 291 25.17 4.37 11.87
CA THR A 291 25.45 4.06 10.46
C THR A 291 24.15 4.10 9.67
N LEU A 292 24.21 4.21 8.34
CA LEU A 292 23.00 4.19 7.50
C LEU A 292 22.15 2.93 7.72
N VAL A 293 22.78 1.74 7.75
CA VAL A 293 22.11 0.46 8.02
C VAL A 293 21.63 0.31 9.46
N GLY A 294 22.15 1.12 10.39
CA GLY A 294 21.69 1.19 11.76
C GLY A 294 20.55 2.20 11.98
N SER A 295 20.07 2.84 10.92
CA SER A 295 18.97 3.80 11.00
C SER A 295 17.65 3.13 11.38
N TYR A 296 16.69 3.92 11.85
CA TYR A 296 15.34 3.43 12.09
C TYR A 296 14.74 2.83 10.79
N PRO A 297 14.15 1.62 10.82
CA PRO A 297 13.64 0.96 9.61
C PRO A 297 12.58 1.80 8.90
N GLN A 298 12.68 1.84 7.57
CA GLN A 298 11.73 2.56 6.70
C GLN A 298 10.79 1.63 5.93
N THR A 299 10.86 0.32 6.21
CA THR A 299 9.92 -0.68 5.67
C THR A 299 8.64 -0.75 6.51
N ALA A 300 7.62 -1.43 5.96
CA ALA A 300 6.32 -1.56 6.61
C ALA A 300 6.43 -2.09 8.06
N GLY A 301 5.73 -1.43 8.98
CA GLY A 301 5.74 -1.75 10.42
C GLY A 301 6.89 -1.15 11.24
N GLY A 302 7.84 -0.45 10.61
CA GLY A 302 8.94 0.23 11.33
C GLY A 302 9.74 -0.75 12.18
N SER A 303 9.89 -0.48 13.49
CA SER A 303 10.58 -1.38 14.41
C SER A 303 9.85 -2.68 14.72
N ASN A 304 8.54 -2.81 14.48
CA ASN A 304 7.72 -3.97 14.88
C ASN A 304 8.08 -4.47 16.30
N LEU A 305 8.07 -3.57 17.30
CA LEU A 305 8.53 -3.92 18.64
C LEU A 305 7.51 -4.83 19.35
N HIS A 306 7.98 -5.94 19.90
CA HIS A 306 7.15 -6.87 20.67
C HIS A 306 7.86 -7.39 21.92
N TRP A 307 7.10 -7.59 22.99
CA TRP A 307 7.53 -8.44 24.11
C TRP A 307 7.40 -9.92 23.73
N ALA A 308 8.37 -10.72 24.15
CA ALA A 308 8.42 -12.14 23.87
C ALA A 308 8.88 -12.94 25.10
N ASP A 309 8.69 -14.26 25.05
CA ASP A 309 9.13 -15.23 26.04
C ASP A 309 8.74 -14.84 27.48
N GLY A 310 7.44 -14.56 27.69
CA GLY A 310 6.91 -14.18 28.99
C GLY A 310 7.42 -12.84 29.53
N GLY A 311 8.00 -11.99 28.68
CA GLY A 311 8.57 -10.69 29.06
C GLY A 311 10.09 -10.71 29.30
N SER A 312 10.75 -11.85 29.07
CA SER A 312 12.20 -11.95 29.24
C SER A 312 12.99 -11.37 28.05
N ARG A 313 12.33 -11.21 26.88
CA ARG A 313 12.92 -10.76 25.62
C ARG A 313 12.09 -9.68 24.92
N LEU A 314 12.76 -8.93 24.06
CA LEU A 314 12.16 -8.02 23.08
C LEU A 314 12.53 -8.52 21.68
N VAL A 315 11.57 -8.46 20.75
CA VAL A 315 11.75 -8.73 19.32
C VAL A 315 11.50 -7.44 18.55
N PHE A 316 12.31 -7.17 17.54
CA PHE A 316 12.22 -5.96 16.72
C PHE A 316 12.78 -6.22 15.31
N LEU A 317 12.36 -5.41 14.35
CA LEU A 317 12.89 -5.35 12.98
C LEU A 317 14.03 -4.33 12.90
N ALA A 318 15.11 -4.66 12.19
CA ALA A 318 16.21 -3.76 11.89
C ALA A 318 16.97 -4.20 10.63
N ASP A 319 17.79 -3.30 10.07
CA ASP A 319 18.53 -3.53 8.82
C ASP A 319 20.03 -3.84 9.06
N LEU A 320 20.39 -4.30 10.26
CA LEU A 320 21.79 -4.35 10.74
C LEU A 320 22.72 -5.23 9.88
N ASP A 321 22.17 -6.24 9.19
CA ASP A 321 22.88 -7.13 8.27
C ASP A 321 22.66 -6.78 6.79
N GLY A 322 22.12 -5.60 6.51
CA GLY A 322 21.83 -5.08 5.17
C GLY A 322 20.47 -5.49 4.61
N TRP A 323 19.64 -6.14 5.44
CA TRP A 323 18.28 -6.56 5.11
C TRP A 323 17.35 -6.31 6.30
N PRO A 324 16.09 -5.89 6.06
CA PRO A 324 15.07 -5.78 7.10
C PRO A 324 14.76 -7.16 7.67
N HIS A 325 15.30 -7.44 8.85
CA HIS A 325 15.26 -8.73 9.51
C HIS A 325 14.85 -8.61 10.97
N LEU A 326 14.36 -9.73 11.52
CA LEU A 326 13.97 -9.82 12.92
C LEU A 326 15.18 -10.10 13.80
N TYR A 327 15.28 -9.34 14.89
CA TYR A 327 16.27 -9.47 15.94
C TYR A 327 15.58 -9.70 17.27
N SER A 328 16.23 -10.41 18.18
CA SER A 328 15.78 -10.58 19.55
C SER A 328 16.87 -10.27 20.57
N VAL A 329 16.54 -9.48 21.58
CA VAL A 329 17.44 -9.11 22.68
C VAL A 329 16.80 -9.41 24.02
N GLY A 330 17.60 -9.76 25.03
CA GLY A 330 17.09 -9.90 26.40
C GLY A 330 16.61 -8.54 26.93
N VAL A 331 15.58 -8.54 27.79
CA VAL A 331 15.05 -7.29 28.37
C VAL A 331 16.14 -6.53 29.15
N ASN A 332 17.14 -7.23 29.69
CA ASN A 332 18.28 -6.65 30.42
C ASN A 332 19.43 -6.18 29.50
N GLY A 333 19.24 -6.22 28.18
CA GLY A 333 20.23 -5.88 27.17
C GLY A 333 21.05 -7.09 26.71
N GLY A 334 22.17 -6.80 26.06
CA GLY A 334 23.05 -7.79 25.44
C GLY A 334 23.10 -7.68 23.91
N THR A 335 23.85 -8.56 23.27
CA THR A 335 23.93 -8.62 21.81
C THR A 335 22.61 -9.17 21.23
N PRO A 336 21.95 -8.45 20.31
CA PRO A 336 20.77 -8.97 19.62
C PRO A 336 21.11 -10.24 18.83
N LEU A 337 20.23 -11.23 18.92
CA LEU A 337 20.23 -12.44 18.12
C LEU A 337 19.48 -12.16 16.81
N LEU A 338 20.15 -12.30 15.67
CA LEU A 338 19.50 -12.30 14.36
C LEU A 338 18.65 -13.57 14.21
N LEU A 339 17.33 -13.42 14.06
CA LEU A 339 16.38 -14.54 13.97
C LEU A 339 16.20 -15.03 12.54
N THR A 340 16.29 -14.12 11.55
CA THR A 340 15.95 -14.41 10.15
C THR A 340 17.14 -14.15 9.22
N PRO A 341 18.26 -14.88 9.32
CA PRO A 341 19.42 -14.64 8.48
C PRO A 341 19.16 -15.02 7.02
N GLY A 342 19.67 -14.24 6.07
CA GLY A 342 19.57 -14.55 4.64
C GLY A 342 19.74 -13.35 3.72
N LYS A 343 19.41 -13.51 2.45
CA LYS A 343 19.35 -12.42 1.45
C LYS A 343 17.91 -12.22 1.00
N PHE A 344 17.06 -11.84 1.95
CA PHE A 344 15.63 -11.60 1.75
C PHE A 344 15.16 -10.54 2.74
N MET A 345 13.95 -10.06 2.57
CA MET A 345 13.29 -9.08 3.43
C MET A 345 12.16 -9.76 4.19
N VAL A 346 11.99 -9.37 5.45
CA VAL A 346 10.84 -9.68 6.30
C VAL A 346 9.83 -8.52 6.27
N GLU A 347 8.55 -8.84 6.15
CA GLU A 347 7.40 -7.94 6.21
C GLU A 347 6.24 -8.59 7.01
N ASP A 348 5.17 -7.81 7.25
CA ASP A 348 3.92 -8.25 7.89
C ASP A 348 4.10 -9.10 9.15
N VAL A 349 4.76 -8.52 10.15
CA VAL A 349 5.20 -9.23 11.36
C VAL A 349 4.06 -9.33 12.38
N VAL A 350 3.76 -10.55 12.84
CA VAL A 350 2.80 -10.80 13.93
C VAL A 350 3.37 -11.77 14.96
N MET A 351 3.22 -11.43 16.24
CA MET A 351 3.59 -12.31 17.35
C MET A 351 2.56 -13.45 17.47
N ALA A 352 3.02 -14.69 17.61
CA ALA A 352 2.12 -15.81 17.92
C ALA A 352 1.50 -15.63 19.32
N PRO A 353 0.28 -16.12 19.59
CA PRO A 353 -0.41 -15.93 20.87
C PRO A 353 0.39 -16.41 22.10
N ASP A 354 1.26 -17.40 21.93
CA ASP A 354 2.13 -17.92 23.00
C ASP A 354 3.33 -17.03 23.34
N GLY A 355 3.61 -16.00 22.53
CA GLY A 355 4.76 -15.10 22.68
C GLY A 355 6.12 -15.76 22.46
N ARG A 356 6.17 -16.99 21.92
CA ARG A 356 7.41 -17.78 21.74
C ARG A 356 7.90 -17.81 20.30
N SER A 357 7.09 -17.35 19.37
CA SER A 357 7.45 -17.29 17.95
C SER A 357 6.76 -16.14 17.25
N VAL A 358 7.34 -15.74 16.14
CA VAL A 358 6.81 -14.72 15.24
C VAL A 358 6.41 -15.38 13.93
N VAL A 359 5.27 -14.98 13.38
CA VAL A 359 4.82 -15.29 12.02
C VAL A 359 5.01 -14.04 11.18
N TYR A 360 5.50 -14.18 9.95
CA TYR A 360 5.84 -13.05 9.09
C TYR A 360 5.78 -13.46 7.61
N SER A 361 5.69 -12.47 6.71
CA SER A 361 5.86 -12.67 5.26
C SER A 361 7.31 -12.38 4.85
N ALA A 362 7.84 -13.11 3.87
CA ALA A 362 9.19 -12.89 3.36
C ALA A 362 9.33 -13.23 1.88
N ASN A 363 10.24 -12.54 1.18
CA ASN A 363 10.51 -12.76 -0.24
C ASN A 363 11.59 -13.83 -0.49
N THR A 364 11.39 -14.98 0.15
CA THR A 364 12.27 -16.15 0.03
C THR A 364 11.44 -17.43 0.03
N GLY A 365 11.98 -18.50 -0.53
CA GLY A 365 11.28 -19.77 -0.65
C GLY A 365 12.07 -20.81 -1.46
N GLY A 366 11.40 -21.91 -1.79
CA GLY A 366 11.98 -23.01 -2.56
C GLY A 366 11.82 -22.89 -4.07
N THR A 367 11.09 -21.88 -4.55
CA THR A 367 10.75 -21.71 -5.96
C THR A 367 11.64 -20.65 -6.61
N LYS A 368 11.90 -20.82 -7.92
CA LYS A 368 12.66 -19.84 -8.68
C LYS A 368 11.94 -18.47 -8.69
N ASN A 369 12.71 -17.42 -8.45
CA ASN A 369 12.25 -16.01 -8.41
C ASN A 369 11.37 -15.64 -7.19
N ASP A 370 11.48 -16.35 -6.07
CA ASP A 370 10.75 -15.98 -4.84
C ASP A 370 11.14 -14.62 -4.24
N GLY A 371 12.24 -14.03 -4.69
CA GLY A 371 12.58 -12.63 -4.43
C GLY A 371 11.49 -11.64 -4.89
N ASP A 372 10.65 -12.02 -5.85
CA ASP A 372 9.51 -11.24 -6.37
C ASP A 372 8.15 -11.81 -5.91
N ARG A 373 8.13 -12.63 -4.85
CA ARG A 373 6.94 -13.17 -4.19
C ARG A 373 6.98 -12.93 -2.69
N ARG A 374 5.96 -13.39 -1.97
CA ARG A 374 5.94 -13.47 -0.51
C ARG A 374 5.42 -14.83 -0.07
N HIS A 375 6.08 -15.42 0.92
CA HIS A 375 5.64 -16.63 1.59
C HIS A 375 5.64 -16.39 3.09
N LEU A 376 4.79 -17.14 3.81
CA LEU A 376 4.71 -17.04 5.26
C LEU A 376 5.71 -17.98 5.91
N PHE A 377 6.34 -17.48 6.97
CA PHE A 377 7.31 -18.18 7.78
C PHE A 377 6.97 -18.01 9.26
N ARG A 378 7.49 -18.94 10.06
CA ARG A 378 7.49 -18.86 11.52
C ARG A 378 8.91 -18.95 12.03
N VAL A 379 9.27 -18.16 13.04
CA VAL A 379 10.59 -18.24 13.69
C VAL A 379 10.44 -18.20 15.22
N PRO A 380 11.13 -19.07 15.97
CA PRO A 380 11.22 -18.94 17.43
C PRO A 380 11.95 -17.66 17.83
N VAL A 381 11.57 -17.06 18.96
CA VAL A 381 12.17 -15.80 19.44
C VAL A 381 13.55 -15.96 20.10
N ASP A 382 13.98 -17.21 20.34
CA ASP A 382 15.18 -17.56 21.10
C ASP A 382 16.31 -18.18 20.26
N ARG A 383 16.06 -18.49 18.97
CA ARG A 383 17.03 -19.10 18.05
C ARG A 383 16.69 -18.80 16.59
N ALA A 384 17.72 -18.70 15.76
CA ALA A 384 17.61 -18.48 14.32
C ALA A 384 17.19 -19.76 13.58
N GLN A 385 15.92 -20.15 13.70
CA GLN A 385 15.36 -21.33 13.04
C GLN A 385 14.04 -21.00 12.33
N PRO A 386 14.06 -20.17 11.28
CA PRO A 386 12.87 -19.88 10.50
C PRO A 386 12.40 -21.15 9.76
N THR A 387 11.09 -21.39 9.78
CA THR A 387 10.43 -22.52 9.10
C THR A 387 9.35 -21.99 8.14
N PRO A 388 9.33 -22.43 6.88
CA PRO A 388 8.28 -22.04 5.94
C PRO A 388 6.92 -22.61 6.37
N MET A 389 5.88 -21.80 6.23
CA MET A 389 4.48 -22.18 6.43
C MET A 389 3.74 -22.32 5.09
N THR A 390 4.09 -21.49 4.11
CA THR A 390 3.59 -21.59 2.73
C THR A 390 4.74 -21.81 1.74
N SER A 391 4.38 -22.27 0.54
CA SER A 391 5.29 -22.45 -0.59
C SER A 391 4.51 -22.40 -1.90
N GLY A 392 5.19 -22.45 -3.05
CA GLY A 392 4.55 -22.45 -4.36
C GLY A 392 4.84 -21.17 -5.14
N THR A 393 3.87 -20.70 -5.92
CA THR A 393 4.02 -19.53 -6.80
C THR A 393 3.09 -18.37 -6.48
N ASP A 394 2.25 -18.53 -5.46
CA ASP A 394 1.34 -17.51 -4.96
C ASP A 394 2.09 -16.52 -4.04
N ILE A 395 1.39 -15.46 -3.63
CA ILE A 395 1.87 -14.36 -2.80
C ILE A 395 1.03 -14.36 -1.52
N GLN A 396 1.65 -14.71 -0.38
CA GLN A 396 1.02 -14.73 0.94
C GLN A 396 1.56 -13.63 1.84
N THR A 397 0.67 -12.79 2.36
CA THR A 397 0.96 -11.56 3.11
C THR A 397 -0.02 -11.37 4.26
N SER A 398 0.22 -10.36 5.10
CA SER A 398 -0.69 -9.92 6.17
C SER A 398 -1.19 -11.06 7.08
N PRO A 399 -0.30 -11.86 7.69
CA PRO A 399 -0.73 -12.94 8.58
C PRO A 399 -1.39 -12.38 9.84
N ALA A 400 -2.49 -13.02 10.25
CA ALA A 400 -3.18 -12.80 11.50
C ALA A 400 -3.25 -14.14 12.26
N ALA A 401 -2.49 -14.25 13.35
CA ALA A 401 -2.47 -15.45 14.18
C ALA A 401 -3.75 -15.53 15.03
N VAL A 402 -4.47 -16.66 14.95
CA VAL A 402 -5.78 -16.87 15.60
C VAL A 402 -5.88 -18.30 16.13
N GLY A 403 -5.96 -18.46 17.46
CA GLY A 403 -5.93 -19.79 18.08
C GLY A 403 -4.72 -20.62 17.60
N ASP A 404 -4.98 -21.83 17.11
CA ASP A 404 -3.99 -22.73 16.47
C ASP A 404 -3.95 -22.61 14.93
N ALA A 405 -4.40 -21.47 14.39
CA ALA A 405 -4.47 -21.18 12.97
C ALA A 405 -3.82 -19.83 12.62
N VAL A 406 -3.61 -19.61 11.33
CA VAL A 406 -3.16 -18.35 10.75
C VAL A 406 -4.10 -18.02 9.59
N ALA A 407 -4.74 -16.85 9.66
CA ALA A 407 -5.40 -16.24 8.53
C ALA A 407 -4.41 -15.34 7.77
N TYR A 408 -4.55 -15.19 6.47
CA TYR A 408 -3.63 -14.41 5.65
C TYR A 408 -4.28 -13.99 4.34
N ILE A 409 -3.69 -13.01 3.66
CA ILE A 409 -4.08 -12.63 2.30
C ILE A 409 -3.24 -13.45 1.31
N ASP A 410 -3.91 -14.10 0.36
CA ASP A 410 -3.33 -15.02 -0.61
C ASP A 410 -3.74 -14.65 -2.03
N ALA A 411 -2.76 -14.37 -2.89
CA ALA A 411 -2.98 -13.94 -4.26
C ALA A 411 -2.11 -14.74 -5.24
N GLY A 412 -2.64 -15.04 -6.43
CA GLY A 412 -1.89 -15.73 -7.48
C GLY A 412 -1.48 -14.78 -8.60
N ALA A 413 -0.94 -15.33 -9.70
CA ALA A 413 -0.73 -14.55 -10.93
C ALA A 413 -2.04 -14.25 -11.67
N GLN A 414 -3.00 -15.17 -11.62
CA GLN A 414 -4.30 -15.10 -12.32
C GLN A 414 -5.48 -15.03 -11.35
N ARG A 415 -5.25 -15.25 -10.05
CA ARG A 415 -6.27 -15.18 -9.01
C ARG A 415 -6.06 -13.89 -8.20
N PRO A 416 -7.05 -12.98 -8.11
CA PRO A 416 -6.94 -11.80 -7.27
C PRO A 416 -6.83 -12.17 -5.79
N PRO A 417 -6.42 -11.22 -4.93
CA PRO A 417 -6.20 -11.50 -3.52
C PRO A 417 -7.47 -11.95 -2.80
N LEU A 418 -7.36 -12.96 -1.93
CA LEU A 418 -8.44 -13.47 -1.09
C LEU A 418 -7.92 -13.71 0.33
N VAL A 419 -8.82 -13.70 1.32
CA VAL A 419 -8.48 -14.21 2.65
C VAL A 419 -8.47 -15.73 2.63
N SER A 420 -7.37 -16.31 3.11
CA SER A 420 -7.14 -17.73 3.29
C SER A 420 -6.84 -18.04 4.76
N VAL A 421 -7.00 -19.29 5.15
CA VAL A 421 -6.63 -19.81 6.47
C VAL A 421 -5.83 -21.09 6.35
N MET A 422 -4.97 -21.33 7.33
CA MET A 422 -4.25 -22.59 7.52
C MET A 422 -4.12 -22.89 9.01
N GLN A 423 -3.86 -24.14 9.36
CA GLN A 423 -3.39 -24.49 10.70
C GLN A 423 -1.98 -23.95 10.94
N ALA A 424 -1.60 -23.70 12.19
CA ALA A 424 -0.29 -23.16 12.57
C ALA A 424 0.91 -24.05 12.18
N ASN A 425 0.66 -25.31 11.80
CA ASN A 425 1.63 -26.25 11.25
C ASN A 425 1.76 -26.18 9.71
N GLY A 426 1.01 -25.29 9.04
CA GLY A 426 0.97 -25.14 7.57
C GLY A 426 -0.06 -26.01 6.85
N ASN A 427 -0.80 -26.87 7.55
CA ASN A 427 -1.77 -27.78 6.94
C ASN A 427 -3.16 -27.14 6.75
N ASP A 428 -4.03 -27.82 5.98
CA ASP A 428 -5.44 -27.44 5.77
C ASP A 428 -5.61 -26.01 5.20
N GLN A 429 -4.73 -25.65 4.26
CA GLN A 429 -4.76 -24.37 3.57
C GLN A 429 -6.01 -24.28 2.69
N ARG A 430 -6.80 -23.21 2.85
CA ARG A 430 -7.98 -22.94 2.02
C ARG A 430 -8.34 -21.46 1.96
N ALA A 431 -8.84 -21.02 0.81
CA ALA A 431 -9.45 -19.70 0.65
C ALA A 431 -10.86 -19.69 1.24
N LEU A 432 -11.24 -18.60 1.91
CA LEU A 432 -12.55 -18.48 2.57
C LEU A 432 -13.66 -18.03 1.62
N GLN A 433 -13.37 -17.11 0.69
CA GLN A 433 -14.38 -16.40 -0.11
C GLN A 433 -14.14 -16.47 -1.62
N ALA A 434 -13.78 -17.64 -2.15
CA ALA A 434 -13.52 -17.81 -3.58
C ALA A 434 -14.70 -17.41 -4.47
N ASN A 435 -15.93 -17.50 -3.95
CA ASN A 435 -17.16 -17.12 -4.64
C ASN A 435 -17.38 -15.59 -4.79
N LEU A 436 -16.54 -14.75 -4.19
CA LEU A 436 -16.59 -13.29 -4.39
C LEU A 436 -15.97 -12.84 -5.71
N ILE A 437 -15.11 -13.68 -6.30
CA ILE A 437 -14.60 -13.44 -7.66
C ILE A 437 -15.80 -13.52 -8.61
N PRO A 438 -16.12 -12.46 -9.38
CA PRO A 438 -17.25 -12.49 -10.31
C PRO A 438 -17.15 -13.66 -11.30
N ALA A 439 -18.28 -14.23 -11.68
CA ALA A 439 -18.32 -15.37 -12.60
C ALA A 439 -17.76 -15.04 -14.00
N ASP A 440 -17.82 -13.77 -14.39
CA ASP A 440 -17.28 -13.23 -15.64
C ASP A 440 -15.89 -12.60 -15.47
N PHE A 441 -15.27 -12.73 -14.30
CA PHE A 441 -13.89 -12.31 -14.08
C PHE A 441 -12.93 -13.14 -14.97
N PRO A 442 -11.98 -12.51 -15.68
CA PRO A 442 -11.29 -13.15 -16.79
C PRO A 442 -10.10 -14.04 -16.40
N THR A 443 -10.17 -14.78 -15.28
CA THR A 443 -9.06 -15.60 -14.72
C THR A 443 -8.29 -16.39 -15.78
N ALA A 444 -9.00 -17.11 -16.66
CA ALA A 444 -8.39 -17.97 -17.67
C ALA A 444 -7.70 -17.22 -18.83
N GLN A 445 -7.98 -15.91 -18.97
CA GLN A 445 -7.41 -15.05 -20.01
C GLN A 445 -6.22 -14.22 -19.49
N LEU A 446 -6.06 -14.07 -18.17
CA LEU A 446 -4.92 -13.35 -17.58
C LEU A 446 -3.61 -14.09 -17.87
N VAL A 447 -2.51 -13.34 -18.09
CA VAL A 447 -1.19 -13.94 -18.31
C VAL A 447 -0.47 -14.17 -16.99
N VAL A 448 0.44 -15.15 -16.94
CA VAL A 448 1.39 -15.28 -15.84
C VAL A 448 2.63 -14.45 -16.18
N PRO A 449 2.94 -13.38 -15.42
CA PRO A 449 4.09 -12.53 -15.73
C PRO A 449 5.41 -13.29 -15.55
N GLN A 450 6.37 -12.98 -16.42
CA GLN A 450 7.70 -13.57 -16.39
C GLN A 450 8.67 -12.66 -15.64
N ALA A 451 9.41 -13.21 -14.67
CA ALA A 451 10.50 -12.47 -14.03
C ALA A 451 11.63 -12.26 -15.02
N VAL A 452 12.07 -11.02 -15.18
CA VAL A 452 13.18 -10.64 -16.06
C VAL A 452 14.17 -9.77 -15.30
N THR A 453 15.42 -9.75 -15.77
CA THR A 453 16.44 -8.85 -15.26
C THR A 453 17.21 -8.21 -16.40
N PHE A 454 17.67 -6.99 -16.20
CA PHE A 454 18.47 -6.23 -17.16
C PHE A 454 19.40 -5.28 -16.41
N LYS A 455 20.42 -4.75 -17.10
CA LYS A 455 21.42 -3.88 -16.46
C LYS A 455 21.17 -2.41 -16.80
N ALA A 456 21.20 -1.58 -15.76
CA ALA A 456 21.32 -0.14 -15.87
C ALA A 456 22.67 0.27 -16.47
N ALA A 457 22.78 1.54 -16.88
CA ALA A 457 24.00 2.09 -17.49
C ALA A 457 25.23 1.98 -16.56
N ASP A 458 25.03 2.10 -15.25
CA ASP A 458 26.07 1.91 -14.23
C ASP A 458 26.33 0.44 -13.85
N GLY A 459 25.66 -0.51 -14.51
CA GLY A 459 25.81 -1.94 -14.27
C GLY A 459 24.92 -2.52 -13.16
N THR A 460 24.10 -1.70 -12.50
CA THR A 460 23.12 -2.17 -11.50
C THR A 460 22.16 -3.16 -12.14
N LEU A 461 21.92 -4.30 -11.48
CA LEU A 461 20.95 -5.28 -11.94
C LEU A 461 19.55 -4.82 -11.53
N ILE A 462 18.68 -4.65 -12.52
CA ILE A 462 17.30 -4.21 -12.37
C ILE A 462 16.38 -5.39 -12.61
N HIS A 463 15.30 -5.44 -11.83
CA HIS A 463 14.31 -6.51 -11.83
C HIS A 463 13.01 -6.02 -12.47
N GLY A 464 12.24 -6.93 -13.06
CA GLY A 464 10.95 -6.58 -13.62
C GLY A 464 10.06 -7.77 -13.93
N GLN A 465 8.81 -7.48 -14.23
CA GLN A 465 7.78 -8.45 -14.59
C GLN A 465 7.31 -8.16 -16.02
N LEU A 466 7.56 -9.12 -16.92
CA LEU A 466 7.15 -9.05 -18.32
C LEU A 466 5.79 -9.73 -18.50
N PHE A 467 4.79 -8.95 -18.84
CA PHE A 467 3.45 -9.41 -19.21
C PHE A 467 3.39 -9.54 -20.72
N ARG A 468 3.16 -10.75 -21.19
CA ARG A 468 3.10 -11.06 -22.62
C ARG A 468 2.14 -12.21 -22.86
N SER A 469 1.18 -12.01 -23.76
CA SER A 469 0.29 -13.08 -24.18
C SER A 469 1.05 -14.16 -24.98
N HIS A 470 0.59 -15.41 -24.89
CA HIS A 470 1.20 -16.53 -25.62
C HIS A 470 1.03 -16.38 -27.15
N ASP A 471 -0.06 -15.77 -27.59
CA ASP A 471 -0.38 -15.49 -28.99
C ASP A 471 0.10 -14.11 -29.47
N ALA A 472 1.00 -13.48 -28.71
CA ALA A 472 1.57 -12.19 -29.03
C ALA A 472 2.17 -12.17 -30.45
N GLY A 473 1.57 -11.35 -31.32
CA GLY A 473 1.95 -11.21 -32.73
C GLY A 473 3.29 -10.52 -32.95
N ALA A 474 3.66 -10.37 -34.23
CA ALA A 474 4.82 -9.58 -34.61
C ALA A 474 4.54 -8.07 -34.54
N HIS A 475 5.53 -7.28 -34.17
CA HIS A 475 5.47 -5.81 -34.07
C HIS A 475 4.34 -5.31 -33.15
N GLN A 476 4.34 -5.73 -31.89
CA GLN A 476 3.48 -5.18 -30.85
C GLN A 476 4.07 -3.90 -30.25
N PRO A 477 3.25 -2.89 -29.90
CA PRO A 477 3.71 -1.81 -29.05
C PRO A 477 4.17 -2.33 -27.68
N GLY A 478 5.23 -1.72 -27.15
CA GLY A 478 5.74 -2.00 -25.80
C GLY A 478 5.30 -0.90 -24.83
N VAL A 479 4.97 -1.26 -23.59
CA VAL A 479 4.67 -0.28 -22.53
C VAL A 479 5.49 -0.58 -21.28
N ILE A 480 6.13 0.45 -20.75
CA ILE A 480 6.78 0.40 -19.44
C ILE A 480 5.76 0.83 -18.36
N PHE A 481 5.60 0.03 -17.32
CA PHE A 481 4.94 0.45 -16.09
C PHE A 481 5.99 0.77 -15.03
N VAL A 482 5.85 1.91 -14.38
CA VAL A 482 6.69 2.34 -13.24
C VAL A 482 5.80 2.60 -12.03
N HIS A 483 6.09 1.91 -10.93
CA HIS A 483 5.33 2.06 -9.69
C HIS A 483 5.59 3.41 -9.00
N GLY A 484 4.70 3.76 -8.06
CA GLY A 484 4.79 4.95 -7.22
C GLY A 484 5.97 4.95 -6.24
N GLY A 485 6.03 5.98 -5.39
CA GLY A 485 7.24 6.32 -4.63
C GLY A 485 7.74 5.23 -3.68
N PRO A 486 9.06 5.11 -3.51
CA PRO A 486 9.67 4.08 -2.66
C PRO A 486 9.27 4.23 -1.19
N PRO A 487 9.36 3.17 -0.37
CA PRO A 487 9.75 1.79 -0.74
C PRO A 487 8.61 1.02 -1.41
N ARG A 488 8.79 0.49 -2.63
CA ARG A 488 7.79 -0.38 -3.31
C ARG A 488 8.46 -1.47 -4.14
N GLN A 489 7.73 -2.54 -4.43
CA GLN A 489 8.16 -3.63 -5.30
C GLN A 489 6.95 -4.25 -5.98
N MET A 490 6.95 -4.34 -7.31
CA MET A 490 5.96 -5.11 -8.05
C MET A 490 6.30 -6.60 -8.01
N LEU A 491 5.27 -7.44 -7.90
CA LEU A 491 5.39 -8.87 -7.62
C LEU A 491 5.04 -9.71 -8.85
N LEU A 492 5.39 -11.00 -8.85
CA LEU A 492 5.01 -11.96 -9.91
C LEU A 492 3.54 -12.43 -9.81
N GLY A 493 2.65 -11.51 -9.45
CA GLY A 493 1.23 -11.73 -9.29
C GLY A 493 0.52 -10.50 -8.75
N TRP A 494 -0.76 -10.66 -8.40
CA TRP A 494 -1.57 -9.60 -7.81
C TRP A 494 -0.93 -9.05 -6.52
N HIS A 495 -0.96 -7.73 -6.34
CA HIS A 495 -0.27 -7.05 -5.24
C HIS A 495 -1.15 -6.94 -4.00
N TYR A 496 -0.56 -7.03 -2.80
CA TYR A 496 -1.25 -6.85 -1.52
C TYR A 496 -1.68 -5.39 -1.21
N MET A 497 -1.49 -4.45 -2.15
CA MET A 497 -1.90 -3.04 -2.02
C MET A 497 -2.91 -2.75 -3.12
N ASP A 498 -4.04 -2.12 -2.78
CA ASP A 498 -5.16 -1.93 -3.71
C ASP A 498 -4.73 -1.14 -4.95
N TYR A 499 -3.99 -0.05 -4.75
CA TYR A 499 -3.43 0.78 -5.84
C TYR A 499 -2.67 -0.06 -6.89
N TYR A 500 -1.85 -1.00 -6.45
CA TYR A 500 -1.03 -1.82 -7.35
C TYR A 500 -1.75 -3.08 -7.83
N SER A 501 -2.81 -3.54 -7.14
CA SER A 501 -3.76 -4.49 -7.71
C SER A 501 -4.52 -3.88 -8.90
N ASN A 502 -4.95 -2.61 -8.79
CA ASN A 502 -5.56 -1.88 -9.91
C ASN A 502 -4.54 -1.75 -11.06
N SER A 503 -3.31 -1.35 -10.74
CA SER A 503 -2.25 -1.25 -11.77
C SER A 503 -1.92 -2.59 -12.44
N TYR A 504 -1.95 -3.69 -11.68
CA TYR A 504 -1.77 -5.05 -12.20
C TYR A 504 -2.90 -5.43 -13.17
N ALA A 505 -4.15 -5.08 -12.86
CA ALA A 505 -5.30 -5.29 -13.73
C ALA A 505 -5.16 -4.54 -15.07
N VAL A 506 -4.68 -3.29 -15.05
CA VAL A 506 -4.41 -2.51 -16.28
C VAL A 506 -3.28 -3.14 -17.09
N ASN A 507 -2.19 -3.56 -16.44
CA ASN A 507 -1.07 -4.24 -17.13
C ASN A 507 -1.52 -5.57 -17.77
N GLN A 508 -2.39 -6.32 -17.10
CA GLN A 508 -3.02 -7.52 -17.65
C GLN A 508 -3.90 -7.20 -18.85
N TYR A 509 -4.74 -6.16 -18.76
CA TYR A 509 -5.59 -5.72 -19.86
C TYR A 509 -4.75 -5.37 -21.10
N LEU A 510 -3.75 -4.50 -20.95
CA LEU A 510 -2.86 -4.13 -22.05
C LEU A 510 -2.17 -5.35 -22.67
N ALA A 511 -1.67 -6.27 -21.85
CA ALA A 511 -0.96 -7.46 -22.32
C ALA A 511 -1.85 -8.43 -23.12
N THR A 512 -3.14 -8.50 -22.81
CA THR A 512 -4.12 -9.32 -23.55
C THR A 512 -4.75 -8.57 -24.73
N HIS A 513 -4.57 -7.25 -24.80
CA HIS A 513 -5.06 -6.37 -25.87
C HIS A 513 -3.94 -5.88 -26.79
N GLY A 514 -2.91 -6.71 -27.00
CA GLY A 514 -1.93 -6.50 -28.07
C GLY A 514 -0.66 -5.74 -27.69
N PHE A 515 -0.49 -5.36 -26.42
CA PHE A 515 0.77 -4.81 -25.92
C PHE A 515 1.68 -5.88 -25.32
N THR A 516 2.98 -5.59 -25.28
CA THR A 516 3.90 -6.24 -24.33
C THR A 516 4.20 -5.23 -23.22
N VAL A 517 3.92 -5.60 -21.97
CA VAL A 517 4.11 -4.69 -20.82
C VAL A 517 5.28 -5.15 -19.96
N LEU A 518 6.15 -4.22 -19.57
CA LEU A 518 7.22 -4.46 -18.61
C LEU A 518 7.00 -3.56 -17.38
N SER A 519 6.69 -4.19 -16.25
CA SER A 519 6.71 -3.55 -14.94
C SER A 519 8.16 -3.53 -14.43
N VAL A 520 8.68 -2.34 -14.12
CA VAL A 520 10.07 -2.15 -13.70
C VAL A 520 10.15 -1.89 -12.20
N ASN A 521 10.91 -2.74 -11.49
CA ASN A 521 11.34 -2.48 -10.12
C ASN A 521 12.68 -1.74 -10.16
N TYR A 522 12.60 -0.40 -10.14
CA TYR A 522 13.77 0.48 -10.17
C TYR A 522 14.43 0.59 -8.78
N ARG A 523 15.72 0.99 -8.73
CA ARG A 523 16.42 1.27 -7.47
C ARG A 523 15.63 2.26 -6.62
N LEU A 524 15.74 2.22 -5.30
CA LEU A 524 14.81 2.76 -4.28
C LEU A 524 13.70 1.77 -3.88
N GLY A 525 13.40 0.76 -4.71
CA GLY A 525 12.47 -0.30 -4.36
C GLY A 525 12.94 -1.21 -3.22
N ILE A 526 12.04 -2.09 -2.76
CA ILE A 526 12.31 -3.10 -1.71
C ILE A 526 12.47 -4.50 -2.29
N GLY A 527 12.90 -5.45 -1.46
CA GLY A 527 13.08 -6.86 -1.82
C GLY A 527 14.46 -7.25 -2.36
N TYR A 528 15.33 -6.27 -2.65
CA TYR A 528 16.67 -6.49 -3.23
C TYR A 528 17.83 -6.02 -2.35
N GLY A 529 17.54 -5.73 -1.07
CA GLY A 529 18.52 -5.37 -0.03
C GLY A 529 18.71 -3.87 0.14
N HIS A 530 19.31 -3.49 1.27
CA HIS A 530 19.43 -2.08 1.69
C HIS A 530 20.12 -1.19 0.65
N ALA A 531 21.13 -1.69 -0.06
CA ALA A 531 21.84 -0.90 -1.07
C ALA A 531 20.98 -0.58 -2.31
N PHE A 532 20.08 -1.50 -2.68
CA PHE A 532 19.12 -1.24 -3.76
C PHE A 532 18.03 -0.27 -3.31
N HIS A 533 17.62 -0.35 -2.04
CA HIS A 533 16.61 0.54 -1.44
C HIS A 533 17.14 1.96 -1.14
N ASN A 534 18.44 2.10 -0.86
CA ASN A 534 19.09 3.38 -0.54
C ASN A 534 20.23 3.74 -1.52
N PRO A 535 19.95 3.87 -2.82
CA PRO A 535 20.96 4.19 -3.82
C PRO A 535 21.40 5.66 -3.73
N PRO A 536 22.65 5.98 -4.10
CA PRO A 536 23.11 7.37 -4.15
C PRO A 536 22.41 8.15 -5.28
N HIS A 537 22.34 9.47 -5.14
CA HIS A 537 21.85 10.42 -6.15
C HIS A 537 20.41 10.17 -6.61
N ALA A 538 19.57 9.62 -5.74
CA ALA A 538 18.21 9.23 -6.07
C ALA A 538 17.21 10.36 -5.85
N GLY A 539 16.07 10.32 -6.56
CA GLY A 539 15.01 11.32 -6.46
C GLY A 539 15.50 12.76 -6.60
N PRO A 540 15.26 13.66 -5.62
CA PRO A 540 15.69 15.06 -5.73
C PRO A 540 17.22 15.23 -5.76
N ALA A 541 17.99 14.19 -5.45
CA ALA A 541 19.46 14.23 -5.41
C ALA A 541 20.15 13.86 -6.73
N GLY A 542 19.40 13.68 -7.82
CA GLY A 542 19.95 13.38 -9.14
C GLY A 542 19.09 12.48 -10.03
N ALA A 543 17.98 11.94 -9.52
CA ALA A 543 17.11 11.00 -10.21
C ALA A 543 17.84 9.75 -10.75
N SER A 544 18.79 9.19 -10.00
CA SER A 544 19.63 8.08 -10.47
C SER A 544 18.81 6.86 -10.89
N GLU A 545 17.63 6.66 -10.33
CA GLU A 545 16.68 5.61 -10.70
C GLU A 545 16.10 5.75 -12.11
N TYR A 546 16.11 6.93 -12.71
CA TYR A 546 15.60 7.12 -14.07
C TYR A 546 16.41 6.31 -15.11
N GLN A 547 17.70 6.07 -14.86
CA GLN A 547 18.50 5.24 -15.74
C GLN A 547 18.01 3.78 -15.80
N ASP A 548 17.33 3.31 -14.75
CA ASP A 548 16.76 1.96 -14.67
C ASP A 548 15.53 1.85 -15.57
N VAL A 549 14.73 2.92 -15.64
CA VAL A 549 13.60 3.05 -16.56
C VAL A 549 14.07 3.05 -18.02
N VAL A 550 15.14 3.79 -18.32
CA VAL A 550 15.77 3.78 -19.66
C VAL A 550 16.28 2.37 -20.00
N ALA A 551 16.92 1.68 -19.06
CA ALA A 551 17.37 0.30 -19.25
C ALA A 551 16.21 -0.67 -19.50
N GLY A 552 15.09 -0.49 -18.80
CA GLY A 552 13.85 -1.24 -19.02
C GLY A 552 13.28 -1.03 -20.41
N ALA A 553 13.25 0.22 -20.89
CA ALA A 553 12.84 0.53 -22.27
C ALA A 553 13.77 -0.13 -23.31
N ARG A 554 15.09 -0.08 -23.09
CA ARG A 554 16.05 -0.76 -23.98
C ARG A 554 15.90 -2.27 -23.96
N PHE A 555 15.67 -2.88 -22.79
CA PHE A 555 15.34 -4.30 -22.70
C PHE A 555 14.07 -4.62 -23.50
N LEU A 556 13.00 -3.85 -23.30
CA LEU A 556 11.72 -4.05 -23.97
C LEU A 556 11.82 -3.92 -25.50
N GLN A 557 12.63 -2.99 -26.01
CA GLN A 557 12.93 -2.86 -27.45
C GLN A 557 13.57 -4.12 -28.08
N HIS A 558 14.21 -4.97 -27.27
CA HIS A 558 14.85 -6.21 -27.72
C HIS A 558 14.01 -7.47 -27.44
N VAL A 559 12.86 -7.33 -26.77
CA VAL A 559 11.94 -8.46 -26.58
C VAL A 559 11.39 -8.88 -27.95
N PRO A 560 11.50 -10.17 -28.34
CA PRO A 560 11.01 -10.63 -29.63
C PRO A 560 9.56 -10.25 -29.88
N GLY A 561 9.28 -9.69 -31.06
CA GLY A 561 7.94 -9.27 -31.44
C GLY A 561 7.52 -7.88 -30.93
N VAL A 562 8.30 -7.22 -30.07
CA VAL A 562 8.08 -5.79 -29.75
C VAL A 562 8.60 -4.91 -30.88
N ASP A 563 7.84 -3.88 -31.24
CA ASP A 563 8.27 -2.83 -32.14
C ASP A 563 9.11 -1.79 -31.38
N PRO A 564 10.43 -1.70 -31.65
CA PRO A 564 11.31 -0.82 -30.89
C PRO A 564 10.99 0.67 -31.09
N ALA A 565 10.24 1.03 -32.13
CA ALA A 565 9.84 2.40 -32.41
C ALA A 565 8.55 2.81 -31.67
N ARG A 566 7.86 1.89 -30.98
CA ARG A 566 6.55 2.13 -30.34
C ARG A 566 6.57 1.72 -28.88
N ILE A 567 7.40 2.43 -28.10
CA ILE A 567 7.50 2.26 -26.65
C ILE A 567 6.74 3.38 -25.94
N GLY A 568 5.78 3.02 -25.10
CA GLY A 568 5.11 3.93 -24.16
C GLY A 568 5.56 3.74 -22.72
N ILE A 569 5.09 4.63 -21.85
CA ILE A 569 5.32 4.53 -20.40
C ILE A 569 4.10 5.03 -19.64
N TRP A 570 3.78 4.40 -18.51
CA TRP A 570 2.77 4.92 -17.61
C TRP A 570 3.08 4.63 -16.14
N GLY A 571 2.52 5.45 -15.26
CA GLY A 571 2.62 5.27 -13.82
C GLY A 571 2.03 6.44 -13.06
N GLY A 572 1.81 6.24 -11.76
CA GLY A 572 1.27 7.26 -10.87
C GLY A 572 2.23 7.68 -9.76
N SER A 573 2.01 8.86 -9.19
CA SER A 573 2.85 9.41 -8.11
C SER A 573 4.29 9.58 -8.58
N TYR A 574 5.25 8.95 -7.89
CA TYR A 574 6.64 8.85 -8.36
C TYR A 574 6.77 8.17 -9.73
N GLY A 575 5.87 7.24 -10.09
CA GLY A 575 5.76 6.69 -11.44
C GLY A 575 5.32 7.75 -12.46
N GLY A 576 4.49 8.71 -12.05
CA GLY A 576 4.14 9.89 -12.83
C GLY A 576 5.33 10.84 -13.02
N TYR A 577 6.17 10.99 -11.98
CA TYR A 577 7.45 11.69 -12.05
C TYR A 577 8.42 11.02 -13.04
N LEU A 578 8.59 9.71 -12.96
CA LEU A 578 9.44 8.95 -13.88
C LEU A 578 8.89 8.93 -15.31
N THR A 579 7.57 8.92 -15.48
CA THR A 579 6.90 9.14 -16.77
C THR A 579 7.22 10.53 -17.32
N GLY A 580 7.13 11.57 -16.50
CA GLY A 580 7.51 12.92 -16.88
C GLY A 580 8.98 13.01 -17.30
N LEU A 581 9.90 12.39 -16.55
CA LEU A 581 11.32 12.34 -16.90
C LEU A 581 11.56 11.60 -18.22
N ALA A 582 10.88 10.46 -18.42
CA ALA A 582 10.95 9.68 -19.64
C ALA A 582 10.61 10.50 -20.87
N LEU A 583 9.48 11.22 -20.82
CA LEU A 583 9.02 12.02 -21.94
C LEU A 583 9.85 13.30 -22.11
N ALA A 584 10.24 13.96 -21.01
CA ALA A 584 11.05 15.16 -21.06
C ALA A 584 12.46 14.91 -21.61
N ARG A 585 13.15 13.86 -21.15
CA ARG A 585 14.55 13.58 -21.48
C ARG A 585 14.72 12.64 -22.69
N ASN A 586 13.75 11.76 -22.96
CA ASN A 586 13.88 10.71 -23.96
C ASN A 586 12.62 10.49 -24.81
N SER A 587 12.00 11.57 -25.30
CA SER A 587 10.93 11.49 -26.32
C SER A 587 11.37 10.75 -27.62
N ASP A 588 12.68 10.56 -27.83
CA ASP A 588 13.22 9.72 -28.90
C ASP A 588 12.96 8.21 -28.67
N ILE A 589 12.91 7.77 -27.41
CA ILE A 589 12.59 6.39 -27.00
C ILE A 589 11.09 6.27 -26.74
N PHE A 590 10.55 7.10 -25.84
CA PHE A 590 9.18 7.02 -25.34
C PHE A 590 8.25 7.85 -26.22
N LYS A 591 7.32 7.20 -26.92
CA LYS A 591 6.44 7.83 -27.92
C LYS A 591 5.14 8.38 -27.37
N ALA A 592 4.74 7.94 -26.18
CA ALA A 592 3.59 8.45 -25.46
C ALA A 592 3.72 8.07 -23.98
N GLY A 593 3.05 8.79 -23.10
CA GLY A 593 2.88 8.29 -21.75
C GLY A 593 1.69 8.83 -20.97
N VAL A 594 1.38 8.16 -19.87
CA VAL A 594 0.28 8.53 -18.96
C VAL A 594 0.86 8.73 -17.57
N ALA A 595 0.79 9.96 -17.06
CA ALA A 595 1.29 10.32 -15.74
C ALA A 595 0.11 10.64 -14.83
N MET A 596 -0.11 9.80 -13.83
CA MET A 596 -1.14 10.02 -12.81
C MET A 596 -0.53 10.73 -11.60
N HIS A 597 -1.16 11.80 -11.12
CA HIS A 597 -0.82 12.56 -9.91
C HIS A 597 0.70 12.69 -9.70
N GLY A 598 1.38 13.13 -10.77
CA GLY A 598 2.84 13.11 -10.89
C GLY A 598 3.50 14.33 -10.27
N LEU A 599 4.74 14.14 -9.79
CA LEU A 599 5.60 15.22 -9.33
C LEU A 599 6.49 15.70 -10.48
N TYR A 600 6.44 16.98 -10.84
CA TYR A 600 7.14 17.54 -12.01
C TYR A 600 8.23 18.55 -11.65
N ASP A 601 8.25 19.04 -10.40
CA ASP A 601 9.27 19.92 -9.84
C ASP A 601 9.56 19.60 -8.36
N TRP A 602 10.68 18.91 -8.11
CA TRP A 602 11.21 18.60 -6.79
C TRP A 602 11.68 19.84 -6.02
N SER A 603 12.14 20.90 -6.70
CA SER A 603 12.60 22.10 -6.03
C SER A 603 11.46 22.80 -5.29
N ARG A 604 10.24 22.73 -5.84
CA ARG A 604 9.02 23.20 -5.18
C ARG A 604 8.66 22.33 -3.98
N ALA A 605 8.77 21.00 -4.10
CA ALA A 605 8.54 20.09 -2.99
C ALA A 605 9.51 20.35 -1.82
N ILE A 606 10.80 20.49 -2.09
CA ILE A 606 11.81 20.89 -1.09
C ILE A 606 11.49 22.26 -0.51
N GLY A 607 11.18 23.25 -1.36
CA GLY A 607 10.82 24.57 -0.91
C GLY A 607 9.64 24.56 0.06
N TRP A 608 8.61 23.78 -0.26
CA TRP A 608 7.45 23.58 0.59
C TRP A 608 7.80 22.87 1.91
N TRP A 609 8.52 21.74 1.87
CA TRP A 609 8.93 21.01 3.07
C TRP A 609 9.67 21.88 4.08
N PHE A 610 10.58 22.74 3.62
CA PHE A 610 11.33 23.63 4.50
C PHE A 610 10.56 24.89 4.93
N ASN A 611 9.52 25.29 4.19
CA ASN A 611 8.65 26.39 4.59
C ASN A 611 7.59 25.95 5.63
N GLU A 612 7.06 24.73 5.50
CA GLU A 612 6.06 24.17 6.42
C GLU A 612 6.66 23.53 7.66
N ASN A 613 7.95 23.19 7.64
CA ASN A 613 8.65 22.64 8.80
C ASN A 613 9.41 23.75 9.56
N PRO A 614 8.83 24.35 10.62
CA PRO A 614 9.51 25.38 11.41
C PRO A 614 10.77 24.85 12.13
N ASN A 615 10.93 23.52 12.23
CA ASN A 615 12.10 22.87 12.81
C ASN A 615 13.17 22.53 11.76
N GLY A 616 12.90 22.74 10.46
CA GLY A 616 13.84 22.48 9.38
C GLY A 616 15.04 23.43 9.45
N ARG A 617 16.23 22.89 9.71
CA ARG A 617 17.49 23.65 9.70
C ARG A 617 18.33 23.23 8.50
N TYR A 618 18.88 24.22 7.79
CA TYR A 618 19.75 24.02 6.64
C TYR A 618 20.77 25.15 6.54
N GLU A 619 21.93 24.86 5.95
CA GLU A 619 22.87 25.89 5.54
C GLU A 619 22.38 26.57 4.26
N GLN A 620 22.47 27.90 4.16
CA GLN A 620 21.94 28.64 2.99
C GLN A 620 22.62 28.23 1.67
N GLY A 621 23.91 27.89 1.72
CA GLY A 621 24.63 27.35 0.58
C GLY A 621 24.10 25.98 0.15
N ASP A 622 23.85 25.10 1.13
CA ASP A 622 23.29 23.77 0.91
C ASP A 622 21.86 23.84 0.35
N TYR A 623 21.01 24.70 0.91
CA TYR A 623 19.64 24.90 0.39
C TYR A 623 19.59 25.39 -1.05
N LYS A 624 20.42 26.37 -1.40
CA LYS A 624 20.53 26.83 -2.80
C LYS A 624 21.00 25.71 -3.73
N GLN A 625 21.98 24.94 -3.29
CA GLN A 625 22.48 23.79 -4.06
C GLN A 625 21.42 22.70 -4.17
N ALA A 626 20.69 22.41 -3.09
CA ALA A 626 19.64 21.41 -3.05
C ALA A 626 18.49 21.75 -3.99
N LEU A 627 18.00 23.01 -3.95
CA LEU A 627 16.98 23.48 -4.90
C LEU A 627 17.44 23.36 -6.35
N LYS A 628 18.71 23.70 -6.63
CA LYS A 628 19.28 23.56 -7.97
C LYS A 628 19.31 22.10 -8.45
N VAL A 629 19.85 21.19 -7.64
CA VAL A 629 19.95 19.76 -8.00
C VAL A 629 18.56 19.14 -8.11
N ALA A 630 17.64 19.48 -7.22
CA ALA A 630 16.27 19.04 -7.26
C ALA A 630 15.55 19.50 -8.54
N TRP A 631 15.73 20.77 -8.92
CA TRP A 631 15.24 21.27 -10.20
C TRP A 631 15.83 20.47 -11.37
N GLU A 632 17.15 20.29 -11.43
CA GLU A 632 17.83 19.51 -12.48
C GLU A 632 17.36 18.03 -12.52
N SER A 633 16.93 17.49 -11.38
CA SER A 633 16.37 16.15 -11.23
C SER A 633 14.90 16.05 -11.66
N SER A 634 14.27 17.15 -12.09
CA SER A 634 12.84 17.23 -12.36
C SER A 634 12.49 17.22 -13.85
N PRO A 635 11.30 16.70 -14.25
CA PRO A 635 10.79 16.79 -15.62
C PRO A 635 10.82 18.21 -16.19
N ASP A 636 10.42 19.19 -15.37
CA ASP A 636 10.30 20.60 -15.78
C ASP A 636 11.62 21.22 -16.26
N ALA A 637 12.76 20.79 -15.71
CA ALA A 637 14.07 21.26 -16.15
C ALA A 637 14.42 20.82 -17.57
N SER A 638 13.81 19.74 -18.06
CA SER A 638 14.01 19.17 -19.40
C SER A 638 12.80 19.40 -20.33
N ILE A 639 11.88 20.31 -19.98
CA ILE A 639 10.65 20.52 -20.75
C ILE A 639 10.91 20.92 -22.23
N ALA A 640 12.02 21.58 -22.51
CA ALA A 640 12.38 22.01 -23.86
C ALA A 640 12.56 20.84 -24.84
N THR A 641 13.02 19.69 -24.34
CA THR A 641 13.25 18.46 -25.12
C THR A 641 12.04 17.54 -25.14
N TRP A 642 11.01 17.80 -24.35
CA TRP A 642 9.75 17.06 -24.39
C TRP A 642 9.05 17.28 -25.73
N LYS A 643 8.70 16.19 -26.42
CA LYS A 643 7.93 16.19 -27.69
C LYS A 643 6.78 15.20 -27.69
N SER A 644 6.92 14.09 -26.98
CA SER A 644 5.93 13.01 -26.99
C SER A 644 4.63 13.39 -26.27
N PRO A 645 3.47 12.96 -26.79
CA PRO A 645 2.18 13.22 -26.18
C PRO A 645 2.06 12.63 -24.77
N VAL A 646 1.37 13.33 -23.87
CA VAL A 646 1.11 12.88 -22.50
C VAL A 646 -0.36 13.00 -22.10
N LEU A 647 -0.88 12.04 -21.35
CA LEU A 647 -2.12 12.17 -20.58
C LEU A 647 -1.78 12.42 -19.11
N LEU A 648 -2.31 13.50 -18.54
CA LEU A 648 -2.17 13.86 -17.13
C LEU A 648 -3.49 13.57 -16.40
N ILE A 649 -3.46 12.84 -15.28
CA ILE A 649 -4.67 12.50 -14.50
C ILE A 649 -4.42 12.77 -13.02
N GLN A 650 -5.24 13.57 -12.33
CA GLN A 650 -5.05 13.82 -10.90
C GLN A 650 -6.35 14.19 -10.17
N GLY A 651 -6.48 13.75 -8.92
CA GLY A 651 -7.49 14.25 -7.99
C GLY A 651 -7.07 15.62 -7.44
N ASP A 652 -8.00 16.58 -7.32
CA ASP A 652 -7.61 17.95 -6.88
C ASP A 652 -7.43 18.08 -5.36
N ASP A 653 -8.01 17.18 -4.56
CA ASP A 653 -7.77 17.04 -3.11
C ASP A 653 -6.64 16.02 -2.83
N ASP A 654 -5.63 15.99 -3.68
CA ASP A 654 -4.46 15.14 -3.49
C ASP A 654 -3.59 15.64 -2.33
N ARG A 655 -3.54 14.83 -1.27
CA ARG A 655 -2.83 15.09 -0.01
C ARG A 655 -1.45 14.44 0.08
N ASN A 656 -0.86 14.10 -1.05
CA ASN A 656 0.49 13.56 -1.16
C ASN A 656 1.33 14.25 -2.25
N VAL A 657 0.77 14.44 -3.44
CA VAL A 657 1.37 15.27 -4.50
C VAL A 657 0.45 16.45 -4.75
N HIS A 658 0.84 17.63 -4.30
CA HIS A 658 0.01 18.82 -4.44
C HIS A 658 -0.43 19.07 -5.88
N PHE A 659 -1.72 19.39 -6.06
CA PHE A 659 -2.31 19.72 -7.36
C PHE A 659 -1.60 20.87 -8.10
N LEU A 660 -0.87 21.73 -7.37
CA LEU A 660 0.00 22.77 -7.94
C LEU A 660 1.03 22.25 -8.95
N GLN A 661 1.42 20.97 -8.85
CA GLN A 661 2.31 20.32 -9.81
C GLN A 661 1.63 20.25 -11.18
N MET A 662 0.35 19.90 -11.22
CA MET A 662 -0.46 19.89 -12.45
C MET A 662 -0.73 21.31 -12.97
N GLU A 663 -0.97 22.27 -12.07
CA GLU A 663 -1.15 23.69 -12.43
C GLU A 663 0.08 24.28 -13.12
N ASP A 664 1.29 23.83 -12.78
CA ASP A 664 2.55 24.33 -13.35
C ASP A 664 2.92 23.63 -14.67
N ILE A 665 2.82 22.30 -14.74
CA ILE A 665 3.23 21.54 -15.93
C ILE A 665 2.33 21.83 -17.15
N VAL A 666 1.02 22.02 -16.97
CA VAL A 666 0.07 22.21 -18.08
C VAL A 666 0.39 23.48 -18.89
N PRO A 667 0.57 24.68 -18.30
CA PRO A 667 1.03 25.86 -19.01
C PRO A 667 2.40 25.68 -19.69
N ARG A 668 3.32 24.92 -19.09
CA ARG A 668 4.65 24.66 -19.67
C ARG A 668 4.56 23.78 -20.91
N LEU A 669 3.83 22.68 -20.85
CA LEU A 669 3.56 21.83 -22.02
C LEU A 669 2.93 22.64 -23.15
N ARG A 670 1.94 23.48 -22.83
CA ARG A 670 1.28 24.38 -23.80
C ARG A 670 2.28 25.35 -24.45
N LYS A 671 3.12 26.02 -23.65
CA LYS A 671 4.15 26.95 -24.14
C LYS A 671 5.17 26.26 -25.05
N HIS A 672 5.51 25.01 -24.76
CA HIS A 672 6.44 24.21 -25.55
C HIS A 672 5.78 23.42 -26.69
N HIS A 673 4.48 23.62 -26.93
CA HIS A 673 3.69 22.94 -27.97
C HIS A 673 3.74 21.41 -27.87
N VAL A 674 3.85 20.88 -26.65
CA VAL A 674 3.76 19.44 -26.40
C VAL A 674 2.29 19.05 -26.44
N PRO A 675 1.88 18.04 -27.23
CA PRO A 675 0.50 17.56 -27.20
C PRO A 675 0.17 16.94 -25.84
N PHE A 676 -0.94 17.33 -25.22
CA PHE A 676 -1.37 16.72 -23.97
C PHE A 676 -2.89 16.62 -23.86
N GLU A 677 -3.33 15.65 -23.07
CA GLU A 677 -4.69 15.50 -22.58
C GLU A 677 -4.64 15.58 -21.03
N ALA A 678 -5.70 16.06 -20.39
CA ALA A 678 -5.73 16.25 -18.95
C ALA A 678 -7.10 15.86 -18.36
N ILE A 679 -7.08 15.10 -17.26
CA ILE A 679 -8.26 14.71 -16.49
C ILE A 679 -8.04 15.15 -15.04
N VAL A 680 -8.90 16.05 -14.57
CA VAL A 680 -8.99 16.40 -13.15
C VAL A 680 -10.22 15.71 -12.57
N ILE A 681 -10.08 15.09 -11.40
CA ILE A 681 -11.17 14.41 -10.69
C ILE A 681 -11.42 15.14 -9.37
N PRO A 682 -12.44 16.01 -9.31
CA PRO A 682 -12.70 16.80 -8.11
C PRO A 682 -12.96 15.93 -6.87
N ASN A 683 -12.44 16.38 -5.73
CA ASN A 683 -12.54 15.79 -4.39
C ASN A 683 -11.95 14.37 -4.23
N GLU A 684 -11.31 13.84 -5.26
CA GLU A 684 -10.51 12.62 -5.13
C GLU A 684 -9.13 12.95 -4.55
N ILE A 685 -8.64 12.02 -3.73
CA ILE A 685 -7.33 12.09 -3.09
C ILE A 685 -6.24 11.43 -3.96
N HIS A 686 -5.06 11.19 -3.39
CA HIS A 686 -3.91 10.64 -4.12
C HIS A 686 -4.15 9.24 -4.70
N GLY A 687 -4.61 8.31 -3.87
CA GLY A 687 -5.15 7.02 -4.33
C GLY A 687 -6.66 7.14 -4.41
N PHE A 688 -7.26 7.03 -5.60
CA PHE A 688 -8.68 7.30 -5.74
C PHE A 688 -9.52 6.40 -4.83
N LEU A 689 -10.45 7.00 -4.11
CA LEU A 689 -11.30 6.31 -3.13
C LEU A 689 -12.47 5.61 -3.81
N ARG A 690 -12.89 6.09 -4.99
CA ARG A 690 -14.05 5.54 -5.70
C ARG A 690 -13.64 4.67 -6.87
N HIS A 691 -14.35 3.57 -7.04
CA HIS A 691 -14.14 2.67 -8.17
C HIS A 691 -14.49 3.34 -9.50
N VAL A 692 -15.52 4.19 -9.53
CA VAL A 692 -15.85 4.94 -10.76
C VAL A 692 -14.71 5.87 -11.20
N SER A 693 -13.94 6.41 -10.25
CA SER A 693 -12.80 7.28 -10.54
C SER A 693 -11.63 6.47 -11.12
N TRP A 694 -11.34 5.31 -10.51
CA TRP A 694 -10.39 4.34 -11.07
C TRP A 694 -10.76 3.90 -12.48
N LEU A 695 -12.00 3.43 -12.69
CA LEU A 695 -12.47 3.00 -14.00
C LEU A 695 -12.34 4.12 -15.04
N ARG A 696 -12.67 5.37 -14.69
CA ARG A 696 -12.51 6.52 -15.58
C ARG A 696 -11.04 6.77 -15.95
N ALA A 697 -10.15 6.76 -14.96
CA ALA A 697 -8.73 7.01 -15.15
C ALA A 697 -8.05 5.90 -15.95
N ASP A 698 -8.34 4.63 -15.63
CA ASP A 698 -7.76 3.47 -16.27
C ASP A 698 -8.27 3.30 -17.71
N THR A 699 -9.58 3.54 -17.94
CA THR A 699 -10.13 3.58 -19.30
C THR A 699 -9.42 4.64 -20.15
N ALA A 700 -9.26 5.86 -19.62
CA ALA A 700 -8.54 6.92 -20.34
C ALA A 700 -7.07 6.58 -20.58
N THR A 701 -6.42 5.89 -19.62
CA THR A 701 -5.04 5.44 -19.72
C THR A 701 -4.86 4.48 -20.88
N VAL A 702 -5.68 3.43 -20.94
CA VAL A 702 -5.66 2.42 -22.00
C VAL A 702 -5.99 3.05 -23.35
N ASP A 703 -7.11 3.78 -23.44
CA ASP A 703 -7.55 4.45 -24.68
C ASP A 703 -6.47 5.39 -25.24
N PHE A 704 -5.74 6.09 -24.36
CA PHE A 704 -4.66 6.97 -24.77
C PHE A 704 -3.47 6.18 -25.32
N LEU A 705 -3.01 5.15 -24.63
CA LEU A 705 -1.89 4.32 -25.07
C LEU A 705 -2.21 3.63 -26.41
N GLU A 706 -3.41 3.07 -26.57
CA GLU A 706 -3.90 2.49 -27.83
C GLU A 706 -3.85 3.51 -28.97
N ARG A 707 -4.49 4.67 -28.81
CA ARG A 707 -4.50 5.70 -29.86
C ARG A 707 -3.10 6.17 -30.25
N LYS A 708 -2.19 6.33 -29.30
CA LYS A 708 -0.84 6.88 -29.58
C LYS A 708 0.17 5.84 -30.04
N LEU A 709 -0.02 4.56 -29.72
CA LEU A 709 0.97 3.51 -30.00
C LEU A 709 0.48 2.48 -31.02
N GLU A 710 -0.82 2.34 -31.29
CA GLU A 710 -1.32 1.43 -32.33
C GLU A 710 -1.51 2.09 -33.69
N SER A 711 -1.75 3.40 -33.72
CA SER A 711 -1.92 4.19 -34.95
C SER A 711 -0.67 4.27 -35.84
N GLY A 712 0.44 3.66 -35.44
CA GLY A 712 1.63 3.43 -36.27
C GLY A 712 1.48 2.30 -37.30
N ARG A 713 0.35 1.56 -37.33
CA ARG A 713 -0.02 0.77 -38.51
C ARG A 713 -0.26 1.75 -39.65
N GLY A 714 0.72 1.89 -40.54
CA GLY A 714 0.73 2.87 -41.63
C GLY A 714 -0.66 3.09 -42.20
N GLN A 715 -1.12 4.35 -42.21
CA GLN A 715 -2.18 4.70 -43.12
C GLN A 715 -1.73 4.30 -44.53
N PRO A 716 -2.55 3.55 -45.28
CA PRO A 716 -2.20 3.13 -46.63
C PRO A 716 -1.87 4.31 -47.55
#